data_AF-A0A965RDL7-F1
#
_entry.id   AF-A0A965RDL7-F1
#
_cell.length_a   1.000
_cell.length_b   1.000
_cell.length_c   1.000
_cell.angle_alpha   90.00
_cell.angle_beta   90.00
_cell.angle_gamma   90.00
#
_symmetry.space_group_name_H-M   'P 1'
#
loop_
_entity.id
_entity.type
_entity.pdbx_description
1 polymer ?
#
loop_
_entity_poly.entity_id
_entity_poly.type
_entity_poly.pdbx_seq_one_letter_code
_entity_poly.pdbx_strand_id
1 'polypeptide(L)'
;MSFFTSLTGLNAATAQLGVTSNNIANASTVGFKRSRADFGDIFATSPLQKATSTIGQGVSLKRVTQEFGQGNMNFSSNTLDLAISGDGFFPLKSADGFQDIFTRNGSFMMNDQYNVVNSAGQRLMAASVDSTGKANLSDLNVLTIPQKTTGMAKETSLVQLGLNFPADAQVVTKAFNRNDPASYNKSTALTVYDKGGNGYLATVYYAKTQNASQADPNNKWQTYVYVGETLVAAALQQATDTTGERLYVNKYGQLKPESEVGDLLVNAKTQKFSLNQLTDLRSSEPATVTGGKAPRLSTLEGIDFSKLQPSQLKDLFQIDVDGSGTPVSVGLDHLAGLDLPALSGTEIAKEFTNVLNRKFGDERFFNFAGQQTFQITATNADGTLIQNRTIQLDADDMTYEQVTDKINSQLSGSSNVLSNVSFSETPKPGEFRGYTMTIDGKVLSNRIDLGTSLSTKPMEDLAAKIQTRIQTDLQKRLGYTTEAASKVTVNVQNGTEIRVNDANGGVISDFSLSSVSAGSKNIIANQKNLTGVDAMEVGDYTALTMDIGNDTVNLDLKDADPSDLDVFSQVLQDKTQAKLIELGWSTFEASQVTVTKDPLVEGKLIFNDVGGHQIQSVALTPRTTGLNLPVAPVMTSGESTLTLEGVDFGAAPVDTESLLSHFSSLKFTTTDATGTLTSTIALTAASFPSLTGVDPIPSYATFDPTNTDHMDLIATDLQTLLKATAKGTTTTVKWDGTNNAFVVKDTSGNFMSELSLTTDTTTYPTLVKGGGTVKVDVVTDTDGNVLTPSSYTLSNVSFPLNSTPTGQEFSTFDFSLEDGTTLTNVPLGDLTLSSTPINDLATRLQEKIRSQLTTDYPDVYNSDRVNKISVTVINGKDLKIVDASGATNITGFSLNAASATASTVSVGGKNFAISALPTENMVKASYDPVSQRFNFEPVLGNSITLSGLNNQMGITTPLTQEVGSDMLSVSGSPSITNNYIRPLKLQRYGMKVEYDTVNEKFIFKSGTTGDTSSIKIGSPNTFASERLGIAADGNYEVKPSILAVRGIASQPAVMLGSPLGINANNNFSVNLTNNKFVVSVDDVKGTVYLEPKETYTIDSFVQALQNGINRLAGPPDQHGLTGSMVSGVKVAYDKATNSLKFTTGTASTNSFIKVSGDSQWGLANVQGGRGNTSTWIKPTQYTQTVNGVEVA
;
A
#
# COMPACT_ATOMS: atom_id res chain seq x y z
N MET A 1 -121.37 10.35 41.89
CA MET A 1 -120.12 9.86 41.26
C MET A 1 -120.37 8.92 40.07
N SER A 2 -121.43 8.11 40.01
CA SER A 2 -121.67 7.21 38.85
C SER A 2 -122.02 7.93 37.53
N PHE A 3 -122.75 9.05 37.58
CA PHE A 3 -123.20 9.77 36.37
C PHE A 3 -122.04 10.37 35.54
N PHE A 4 -120.96 10.82 36.19
CA PHE A 4 -119.76 11.34 35.50
C PHE A 4 -118.98 10.23 34.79
N THR A 5 -118.91 9.04 35.39
CA THR A 5 -118.31 7.86 34.77
C THR A 5 -119.11 7.41 33.54
N SER A 6 -120.44 7.45 33.60
CA SER A 6 -121.30 7.17 32.43
C SER A 6 -121.21 8.25 31.34
N LEU A 7 -121.13 9.54 31.71
CA LEU A 7 -121.00 10.65 30.74
C LEU A 7 -119.65 10.62 30.01
N THR A 8 -118.56 10.35 30.72
CA THR A 8 -117.22 10.20 30.12
C THR A 8 -117.15 8.98 29.20
N GLY A 9 -117.80 7.86 29.59
CA GLY A 9 -118.02 6.71 28.71
C GLY A 9 -118.80 7.05 27.44
N LEU A 10 -119.89 7.83 27.54
CA LEU A 10 -120.69 8.26 26.39
C LEU A 10 -119.90 9.20 25.45
N ASN A 11 -119.12 10.12 26.01
CA ASN A 11 -118.27 11.02 25.22
C ASN A 11 -117.13 10.26 24.52
N ALA A 12 -116.52 9.27 25.18
CA ALA A 12 -115.53 8.39 24.56
C ALA A 12 -116.15 7.55 23.43
N ALA A 13 -117.35 6.99 23.64
CA ALA A 13 -118.10 6.28 22.60
C ALA A 13 -118.43 7.20 21.41
N THR A 14 -118.82 8.45 21.68
CA THR A 14 -119.11 9.46 20.63
C THR A 14 -117.85 9.79 19.82
N ALA A 15 -116.70 9.95 20.48
CA ALA A 15 -115.42 10.15 19.80
C ALA A 15 -115.00 8.92 18.98
N GLN A 16 -115.19 7.71 19.51
CA GLN A 16 -114.93 6.47 18.77
C GLN A 16 -115.81 6.36 17.52
N LEU A 17 -117.10 6.67 17.66
CA LEU A 17 -118.05 6.69 16.55
C LEU A 17 -117.70 7.77 15.53
N GLY A 18 -117.20 8.93 15.96
CA GLY A 18 -116.71 9.98 15.05
C GLY A 18 -115.52 9.52 14.21
N VAL A 19 -114.51 8.91 14.84
CA VAL A 19 -113.33 8.37 14.12
C VAL A 19 -113.74 7.21 13.21
N THR A 20 -114.59 6.30 13.67
CA THR A 20 -115.08 5.17 12.88
C THR A 20 -115.91 5.63 11.68
N SER A 21 -116.80 6.60 11.89
CA SER A 21 -117.61 7.20 10.82
C SER A 21 -116.73 7.86 9.76
N ASN A 22 -115.70 8.60 10.18
CA ASN A 22 -114.76 9.24 9.24
C ASN A 22 -113.97 8.21 8.42
N ASN A 23 -113.55 7.09 9.04
CA ASN A 23 -112.88 6.00 8.33
C ASN A 23 -113.79 5.33 7.31
N ILE A 24 -115.05 5.07 7.68
CA ILE A 24 -116.03 4.46 6.77
C ILE A 24 -116.34 5.41 5.61
N ALA A 25 -116.55 6.70 5.89
CA ALA A 25 -116.82 7.70 4.88
C ALA A 25 -115.70 7.84 3.84
N ASN A 26 -114.44 7.63 4.25
CA ASN A 26 -113.26 7.75 3.39
C ASN A 26 -112.66 6.41 2.94
N ALA A 27 -113.37 5.29 3.13
CA ALA A 27 -112.85 3.96 2.80
C ALA A 27 -112.47 3.80 1.32
N SER A 28 -113.11 4.55 0.43
CA SER A 28 -112.84 4.54 -1.03
C SER A 28 -111.88 5.63 -1.49
N THR A 29 -111.42 6.51 -0.59
CA THR A 29 -110.51 7.62 -0.96
C THR A 29 -109.09 7.09 -1.12
N VAL A 30 -108.50 7.29 -2.30
CA VAL A 30 -107.13 6.85 -2.61
C VAL A 30 -106.12 7.54 -1.69
N GLY A 31 -105.24 6.75 -1.09
CA GLY A 31 -104.21 7.26 -0.17
C GLY A 31 -104.71 7.61 1.24
N PHE A 32 -105.98 7.36 1.57
CA PHE A 32 -106.49 7.55 2.94
C PHE A 32 -105.82 6.57 3.91
N LYS A 33 -105.42 7.08 5.07
CA LYS A 33 -104.87 6.28 6.18
C LYS A 33 -105.85 6.32 7.34
N ARG A 34 -106.36 5.14 7.73
CA ARG A 34 -107.37 5.00 8.79
C ARG A 34 -106.85 5.51 10.12
N SER A 35 -107.72 6.10 10.92
CA SER A 35 -107.39 6.55 12.27
C SER A 35 -108.05 5.68 13.33
N ARG A 36 -107.44 5.55 14.51
CA ARG A 36 -108.09 4.94 15.67
C ARG A 36 -108.11 5.90 16.86
N ALA A 37 -109.17 5.82 17.65
CA ALA A 37 -109.29 6.52 18.91
C ALA A 37 -108.61 5.69 20.01
N ASP A 38 -107.60 6.26 20.67
CA ASP A 38 -106.94 5.65 21.82
C ASP A 38 -107.53 6.24 23.10
N PHE A 39 -108.03 5.39 23.98
CA PHE A 39 -108.66 5.79 25.23
C PHE A 39 -107.75 5.57 26.44
N GLY A 40 -107.94 6.37 27.47
CA GLY A 40 -107.32 6.20 28.78
C GLY A 40 -108.34 6.22 29.89
N ASP A 41 -108.14 5.38 30.89
CA ASP A 41 -108.87 5.45 32.14
C ASP A 41 -108.60 6.77 32.88
N ILE A 42 -109.63 7.28 33.54
CA ILE A 42 -109.52 8.42 34.45
C ILE A 42 -109.52 7.84 35.86
N PHE A 43 -108.38 7.89 36.53
CA PHE A 43 -108.25 7.58 37.95
C PHE A 43 -108.03 8.86 38.74
N ALA A 44 -108.77 9.04 39.84
CA ALA A 44 -108.38 9.97 40.89
C ALA A 44 -107.95 9.16 42.11
N THR A 45 -106.65 8.90 42.21
CA THR A 45 -106.06 8.36 43.43
C THR A 45 -105.51 9.53 44.23
N SER A 46 -105.99 9.70 45.47
CA SER A 46 -105.21 10.42 46.47
C SER A 46 -103.97 9.56 46.79
N PRO A 47 -102.74 10.11 46.89
CA PRO A 47 -101.52 9.33 47.12
C PRO A 47 -101.54 8.41 48.36
N LEU A 48 -102.48 8.64 49.27
CA LEU A 48 -102.66 7.90 50.53
C LEU A 48 -103.68 6.75 50.44
N GLN A 49 -104.36 6.56 49.30
CA GLN A 49 -105.30 5.45 49.10
C GLN A 49 -104.66 4.29 48.32
N LYS A 50 -104.86 3.06 48.79
CA LYS A 50 -104.44 1.83 48.11
C LYS A 50 -105.18 1.72 46.77
N ALA A 51 -104.44 1.69 45.65
CA ALA A 51 -104.99 1.64 44.29
C ALA A 51 -105.98 0.49 44.04
N THR A 52 -105.88 -0.61 44.81
CA THR A 52 -106.81 -1.75 44.74
C THR A 52 -108.21 -1.45 45.30
N SER A 53 -108.42 -0.31 45.96
CA SER A 53 -109.70 0.09 46.57
C SER A 53 -110.39 1.27 45.87
N THR A 54 -109.73 1.87 44.88
CA THR A 54 -110.23 3.08 44.18
C THR A 54 -110.98 2.67 42.92
N ILE A 55 -112.28 2.96 42.86
CA ILE A 55 -113.10 2.73 41.67
C ILE A 55 -112.75 3.79 40.61
N GLY A 56 -112.46 3.38 39.37
CA GLY A 56 -112.13 4.29 38.27
C GLY A 56 -113.25 5.31 38.00
N GLN A 57 -112.87 6.55 37.68
CA GLN A 57 -113.82 7.67 37.54
C GLN A 57 -114.36 7.85 36.11
N GLY A 58 -113.86 7.12 35.13
CA GLY A 58 -114.32 7.23 33.75
C GLY A 58 -113.24 6.92 32.73
N VAL A 59 -113.44 7.42 31.51
CA VAL A 59 -112.53 7.25 30.38
C VAL A 59 -112.43 8.56 29.58
N SER A 60 -111.24 8.91 29.09
CA SER A 60 -111.03 10.05 28.18
C SER A 60 -110.36 9.62 26.88
N LEU A 61 -110.63 10.36 25.80
CA LEU A 61 -109.87 10.22 24.57
C LEU A 61 -108.46 10.78 24.80
N LYS A 62 -107.42 9.93 24.67
CA LYS A 62 -106.03 10.37 24.79
C LYS A 62 -105.54 11.02 23.50
N ARG A 63 -105.80 10.39 22.36
CA ARG A 63 -105.46 10.89 21.02
C ARG A 63 -106.19 10.11 19.93
N VAL A 64 -106.18 10.67 18.73
CA VAL A 64 -106.52 9.96 17.50
C VAL A 64 -105.21 9.68 16.77
N THR A 65 -104.88 8.40 16.58
CA THR A 65 -103.64 7.96 15.94
C THR A 65 -103.94 7.46 14.54
N GLN A 66 -103.24 7.97 13.54
CA GLN A 66 -103.34 7.50 12.16
C GLN A 66 -102.46 6.25 11.95
N GLU A 67 -102.99 5.24 11.27
CA GLU A 67 -102.29 3.98 11.01
C GLU A 67 -101.77 3.95 9.56
N PHE A 68 -100.44 3.84 9.41
CA PHE A 68 -99.74 3.94 8.12
C PHE A 68 -99.60 2.62 7.34
N GLY A 69 -100.36 1.57 7.69
CA GLY A 69 -100.31 0.29 6.98
C GLY A 69 -100.52 0.38 5.46
N GLN A 70 -99.90 -0.52 4.70
CA GLN A 70 -100.05 -0.60 3.25
C GLN A 70 -101.46 -1.10 2.88
N GLY A 71 -102.13 -0.39 1.96
CA GLY A 71 -103.40 -0.82 1.39
C GLY A 71 -103.20 -1.63 0.10
N ASN A 72 -104.29 -2.22 -0.40
CA ASN A 72 -104.28 -2.90 -1.69
C ASN A 72 -103.99 -1.93 -2.83
N MET A 73 -103.20 -2.35 -3.82
CA MET A 73 -102.91 -1.59 -5.03
C MET A 73 -103.81 -2.10 -6.16
N ASN A 74 -104.57 -1.19 -6.79
CA ASN A 74 -105.36 -1.47 -7.97
C ASN A 74 -104.68 -0.84 -9.19
N PHE A 75 -104.57 -1.57 -10.29
CA PHE A 75 -104.05 -1.03 -11.55
C PHE A 75 -105.03 -0.01 -12.14
N SER A 76 -104.50 1.06 -12.73
CA SER A 76 -105.28 2.01 -13.53
C SER A 76 -104.78 2.02 -14.99
N SER A 77 -105.60 2.56 -15.89
CA SER A 77 -105.24 2.71 -17.32
C SER A 77 -104.46 4.00 -17.61
N ASN A 78 -104.30 4.89 -16.63
CA ASN A 78 -103.57 6.15 -16.79
C ASN A 78 -102.08 5.93 -16.48
N THR A 79 -101.20 6.35 -17.39
CA THR A 79 -99.74 6.14 -17.26
C THR A 79 -99.09 6.98 -16.17
N LEU A 80 -99.73 8.07 -15.75
CA LEU A 80 -99.24 8.96 -14.69
C LEU A 80 -99.80 8.63 -13.30
N ASP A 81 -100.64 7.61 -13.17
CA ASP A 81 -101.08 7.16 -11.85
C ASP A 81 -99.99 6.28 -11.23
N LEU A 82 -99.44 6.75 -10.12
CA LEU A 82 -98.34 6.10 -9.42
C LEU A 82 -98.78 5.62 -8.03
N ALA A 83 -98.26 4.47 -7.61
CA ALA A 83 -98.43 3.97 -6.25
C ALA A 83 -97.06 3.58 -5.69
N ILE A 84 -96.73 4.08 -4.49
CA ILE A 84 -95.55 3.60 -3.76
C ILE A 84 -95.92 2.26 -3.10
N SER A 85 -95.02 1.29 -3.17
CA SER A 85 -95.10 0.04 -2.40
C SER A 85 -94.10 0.12 -1.25
N GLY A 86 -94.59 0.11 -0.01
CA GLY A 86 -93.77 0.31 1.19
C GLY A 86 -93.84 1.73 1.75
N ASP A 87 -92.86 2.09 2.59
CA ASP A 87 -92.81 3.40 3.24
C ASP A 87 -92.41 4.50 2.25
N GLY A 88 -93.03 5.68 2.38
CA GLY A 88 -92.72 6.84 1.54
C GLY A 88 -93.94 7.65 1.14
N PHE A 89 -93.69 8.87 0.65
CA PHE A 89 -94.69 9.81 0.15
C PHE A 89 -94.21 10.46 -1.15
N PHE A 90 -95.15 10.91 -1.97
CA PHE A 90 -94.84 11.78 -3.09
C PHE A 90 -94.66 13.23 -2.60
N PRO A 91 -93.51 13.86 -2.87
CA PRO A 91 -93.29 15.26 -2.57
C PRO A 91 -93.97 16.13 -3.64
N LEU A 92 -94.86 17.02 -3.21
CA LEU A 92 -95.54 17.99 -4.05
C LEU A 92 -95.16 19.41 -3.62
N LYS A 93 -95.15 20.33 -4.58
CA LYS A 93 -95.15 21.77 -4.32
C LYS A 93 -96.57 22.31 -4.44
N SER A 94 -96.98 23.20 -3.55
CA SER A 94 -98.22 23.97 -3.71
C SER A 94 -98.23 24.73 -5.05
N ALA A 95 -99.41 25.10 -5.54
CA ALA A 95 -99.56 25.76 -6.84
C ALA A 95 -98.82 27.10 -6.94
N ASP A 96 -98.63 27.79 -5.81
CA ASP A 96 -97.84 29.01 -5.64
C ASP A 96 -96.32 28.75 -5.47
N GLY A 97 -95.92 27.50 -5.28
CA GLY A 97 -94.53 27.07 -5.15
C GLY A 97 -93.92 27.19 -3.75
N PHE A 98 -94.66 27.68 -2.74
CA PHE A 98 -94.07 28.03 -1.45
C PHE A 98 -94.07 26.91 -0.40
N GLN A 99 -94.99 25.94 -0.50
CA GLN A 99 -95.13 24.87 0.50
C GLN A 99 -94.81 23.50 -0.08
N ASP A 100 -94.04 22.72 0.67
CA ASP A 100 -93.82 21.30 0.39
C ASP A 100 -94.93 20.48 1.06
N ILE A 101 -95.57 19.61 0.28
CA ILE A 101 -96.73 18.82 0.68
C ILE A 101 -96.42 17.35 0.37
N PHE A 102 -96.65 16.47 1.33
CA PHE A 102 -96.43 15.04 1.16
C PHE A 102 -97.77 14.32 1.05
N THR A 103 -97.96 13.58 -0.05
CA THR A 103 -99.19 12.81 -0.26
C THR A 103 -98.89 11.35 -0.56
N ARG A 104 -99.83 10.48 -0.21
CA ARG A 104 -99.81 9.07 -0.63
C ARG A 104 -100.75 8.78 -1.80
N ASN A 105 -101.58 9.76 -2.17
CA ASN A 105 -102.39 9.71 -3.37
C ASN A 105 -101.51 10.05 -4.58
N GLY A 106 -101.31 9.10 -5.48
CA GLY A 106 -100.51 9.28 -6.68
C GLY A 106 -101.33 9.38 -7.97
N SER A 107 -102.58 9.83 -7.89
CA SER A 107 -103.34 10.22 -9.07
C SER A 107 -102.83 11.55 -9.61
N PHE A 108 -102.05 11.49 -10.70
CA PHE A 108 -101.44 12.66 -11.34
C PHE A 108 -101.90 12.83 -12.79
N MET A 109 -101.84 14.07 -13.26
CA MET A 109 -102.17 14.49 -14.62
C MET A 109 -101.15 15.52 -15.10
N MET A 110 -101.04 15.70 -16.41
CA MET A 110 -100.18 16.73 -16.97
C MET A 110 -100.98 18.02 -17.20
N ASN A 111 -100.44 19.18 -16.82
CA ASN A 111 -101.06 20.48 -17.12
C ASN A 111 -100.54 21.07 -18.44
N ASP A 112 -101.08 22.22 -18.85
CA ASP A 112 -100.69 22.92 -20.10
C ASP A 112 -99.22 23.38 -20.14
N GLN A 113 -98.53 23.37 -18.99
CA GLN A 113 -97.12 23.68 -18.86
C GLN A 113 -96.24 22.42 -18.89
N TYR A 114 -96.83 21.27 -19.22
CA TYR A 114 -96.20 19.94 -19.21
C TYR A 114 -95.69 19.49 -17.84
N ASN A 115 -96.15 20.13 -16.77
CA ASN A 115 -95.83 19.73 -15.40
C ASN A 115 -96.79 18.63 -14.96
N VAL A 116 -96.26 17.64 -14.26
CA VAL A 116 -97.08 16.61 -13.61
C VAL A 116 -97.66 17.19 -12.33
N VAL A 117 -98.98 17.25 -12.24
CA VAL A 117 -99.75 17.84 -11.13
C VAL A 117 -100.80 16.88 -10.61
N ASN A 118 -101.27 17.07 -9.37
CA ASN A 118 -102.48 16.40 -8.89
C ASN A 118 -103.75 17.18 -9.27
N SER A 119 -104.92 16.66 -8.90
CA SER A 119 -106.22 17.32 -9.17
C SER A 119 -106.39 18.69 -8.49
N ALA A 120 -105.56 19.02 -7.49
CA ALA A 120 -105.53 20.33 -6.84
C ALA A 120 -104.50 21.30 -7.48
N GLY A 121 -103.87 20.92 -8.61
CA GLY A 121 -102.87 21.74 -9.30
C GLY A 121 -101.50 21.80 -8.62
N GLN A 122 -101.27 20.96 -7.60
CA GLN A 122 -99.98 20.87 -6.90
C GLN A 122 -99.00 20.05 -7.73
N ARG A 123 -97.77 20.53 -7.86
CA ARG A 123 -96.76 20.00 -8.80
C ARG A 123 -95.94 18.89 -8.16
N LEU A 124 -95.79 17.76 -8.85
CA LEU A 124 -94.95 16.65 -8.42
C LEU A 124 -93.48 17.03 -8.54
N MET A 125 -92.73 16.82 -7.45
CA MET A 125 -91.30 17.04 -7.39
C MET A 125 -90.55 15.73 -7.66
N ALA A 126 -89.53 15.77 -8.51
CA ALA A 126 -88.69 14.63 -8.85
C ALA A 126 -87.20 15.00 -8.72
N ALA A 127 -86.38 14.03 -8.36
CA ALA A 127 -84.95 14.20 -8.28
C ALA A 127 -84.34 14.25 -9.68
N SER A 128 -83.40 15.18 -9.89
CA SER A 128 -82.58 15.23 -11.11
C SER A 128 -81.74 13.94 -11.23
N VAL A 129 -81.64 13.35 -12.42
CA VAL A 129 -80.72 12.22 -12.68
C VAL A 129 -79.45 12.73 -13.35
N ASP A 130 -78.28 12.27 -12.91
CA ASP A 130 -77.03 12.56 -13.58
C ASP A 130 -76.86 11.71 -14.86
N SER A 131 -75.78 11.95 -15.60
CA SER A 131 -75.45 11.22 -16.85
C SER A 131 -75.22 9.71 -16.66
N THR A 132 -75.14 9.23 -15.42
CA THR A 132 -75.02 7.81 -15.08
C THR A 132 -76.35 7.18 -14.65
N GLY A 133 -77.44 7.96 -14.66
CA GLY A 133 -78.76 7.52 -14.23
C GLY A 133 -78.95 7.51 -12.72
N LYS A 134 -78.01 8.08 -11.94
CA LYS A 134 -78.13 8.16 -10.49
C LYS A 134 -78.96 9.39 -10.11
N ALA A 135 -80.00 9.18 -9.32
CA ALA A 135 -80.87 10.25 -8.83
C ALA A 135 -80.19 11.08 -7.73
N ASN A 136 -80.16 12.39 -7.89
CA ASN A 136 -79.72 13.35 -6.88
C ASN A 136 -80.90 13.76 -6.00
N LEU A 137 -81.08 13.07 -4.87
CA LEU A 137 -82.18 13.32 -3.93
C LEU A 137 -82.08 14.66 -3.17
N SER A 138 -80.95 15.37 -3.28
CA SER A 138 -80.77 16.71 -2.69
C SER A 138 -81.26 17.84 -3.59
N ASP A 139 -81.55 17.54 -4.86
CA ASP A 139 -82.02 18.48 -5.88
C ASP A 139 -83.35 18.00 -6.46
N LEU A 140 -84.44 18.36 -5.77
CA LEU A 140 -85.81 18.07 -6.20
C LEU A 140 -86.35 19.23 -7.03
N ASN A 141 -86.69 18.95 -8.29
CA ASN A 141 -87.26 19.90 -9.23
C ASN A 141 -88.67 19.49 -9.64
N VAL A 142 -89.46 20.43 -10.16
CA VAL A 142 -90.78 20.10 -10.72
C VAL A 142 -90.60 19.10 -11.86
N LEU A 143 -91.37 18.01 -11.84
CA LEU A 143 -91.38 17.04 -12.91
C LEU A 143 -92.10 17.64 -14.13
N THR A 144 -91.31 18.12 -15.09
CA THR A 144 -91.77 18.58 -16.39
C THR A 144 -91.44 17.54 -17.44
N ILE A 145 -92.41 17.17 -18.29
CA ILE A 145 -92.20 16.27 -19.42
C ILE A 145 -91.86 17.12 -20.66
N PRO A 146 -90.59 17.19 -21.11
CA PRO A 146 -90.20 18.06 -22.23
C PRO A 146 -90.75 17.55 -23.57
N GLN A 147 -91.18 18.47 -24.43
CA GLN A 147 -91.73 18.16 -25.77
C GLN A 147 -90.68 17.79 -26.84
N LYS A 148 -89.45 17.40 -26.46
CA LYS A 148 -88.36 17.26 -27.45
C LYS A 148 -88.68 16.14 -28.45
N THR A 149 -88.91 16.54 -29.70
CA THR A 149 -88.90 15.66 -30.87
C THR A 149 -87.55 14.97 -30.98
N THR A 150 -87.57 13.65 -31.03
CA THR A 150 -86.40 12.78 -31.20
C THR A 150 -85.76 12.99 -32.58
N GLY A 151 -84.43 13.18 -32.67
CA GLY A 151 -83.69 12.95 -33.92
C GLY A 151 -82.70 14.00 -34.45
N MET A 152 -82.15 14.92 -33.65
CA MET A 152 -81.06 15.77 -34.15
C MET A 152 -79.80 14.94 -34.42
N ALA A 153 -79.28 15.01 -35.65
CA ALA A 153 -78.04 14.35 -36.04
C ALA A 153 -76.85 14.85 -35.20
N LYS A 154 -75.94 13.94 -34.87
CA LYS A 154 -74.69 14.24 -34.17
C LYS A 154 -73.54 13.78 -35.05
N GLU A 155 -72.60 14.69 -35.31
CA GLU A 155 -71.40 14.38 -36.09
C GLU A 155 -70.55 13.34 -35.37
N THR A 156 -69.85 12.51 -36.15
CA THR A 156 -68.91 11.51 -35.63
C THR A 156 -67.63 12.21 -35.20
N SER A 157 -67.41 12.32 -33.89
CA SER A 157 -66.23 12.98 -33.32
C SER A 157 -65.06 12.04 -33.00
N LEU A 158 -65.32 10.74 -32.86
CA LEU A 158 -64.33 9.73 -32.53
C LEU A 158 -64.70 8.39 -33.16
N VAL A 159 -63.71 7.73 -33.75
CA VAL A 159 -63.81 6.36 -34.26
C VAL A 159 -62.79 5.51 -33.51
N GLN A 160 -63.24 4.46 -32.83
CA GLN A 160 -62.38 3.49 -32.16
C GLN A 160 -62.45 2.16 -32.92
N LEU A 161 -61.29 1.63 -33.29
CA LEU A 161 -61.17 0.36 -34.00
C LEU A 161 -60.26 -0.59 -33.21
N GLY A 162 -60.76 -1.80 -32.94
CA GLY A 162 -59.94 -2.92 -32.49
C GLY A 162 -59.43 -3.70 -33.70
N LEU A 163 -58.11 -3.78 -33.88
CA LEU A 163 -57.47 -4.38 -35.06
C LEU A 163 -56.46 -5.45 -34.64
N ASN A 164 -56.34 -6.50 -35.45
CA ASN A 164 -55.29 -7.51 -35.34
C ASN A 164 -54.57 -7.64 -36.68
N PHE A 165 -53.25 -7.43 -36.70
CA PHE A 165 -52.46 -7.45 -37.93
C PHE A 165 -51.84 -8.84 -38.17
N PRO A 166 -52.03 -9.45 -39.35
CA PRO A 166 -51.43 -10.74 -39.66
C PRO A 166 -49.91 -10.62 -39.78
N ALA A 167 -49.17 -11.38 -38.97
CA ALA A 167 -47.70 -11.34 -38.96
C ALA A 167 -47.08 -11.83 -40.29
N ASP A 168 -47.75 -12.75 -40.98
CA ASP A 168 -47.35 -13.40 -42.23
C ASP A 168 -47.70 -12.62 -43.51
N ALA A 169 -48.35 -11.45 -43.38
CA ALA A 169 -48.63 -10.59 -44.54
C ALA A 169 -47.35 -10.21 -45.29
N GLN A 170 -47.45 -10.19 -46.62
CA GLN A 170 -46.34 -9.81 -47.51
C GLN A 170 -46.08 -8.31 -47.45
N VAL A 171 -44.81 -7.92 -47.59
CA VAL A 171 -44.42 -6.51 -47.65
C VAL A 171 -44.83 -5.93 -49.01
N VAL A 172 -45.56 -4.82 -48.99
CA VAL A 172 -45.97 -4.08 -50.18
C VAL A 172 -44.88 -3.07 -50.54
N THR A 173 -44.25 -3.24 -51.70
CA THR A 173 -43.21 -2.33 -52.21
C THR A 173 -43.73 -1.33 -53.25
N LYS A 174 -44.96 -1.51 -53.73
CA LYS A 174 -45.61 -0.57 -54.65
C LYS A 174 -46.05 0.70 -53.93
N ALA A 175 -46.05 1.82 -54.65
CA ALA A 175 -46.66 3.06 -54.17
C ALA A 175 -48.16 2.82 -53.90
N PHE A 176 -48.65 3.38 -52.79
CA PHE A 176 -50.03 3.19 -52.38
C PHE A 176 -51.01 3.79 -53.41
N ASN A 177 -51.97 2.98 -53.84
CA ASN A 177 -53.07 3.40 -54.71
C ASN A 177 -54.34 2.64 -54.31
N ARG A 178 -55.33 3.36 -53.78
CA ARG A 178 -56.60 2.77 -53.32
C ARG A 178 -57.33 1.91 -54.37
N ASN A 179 -57.11 2.19 -55.67
CA ASN A 179 -57.73 1.47 -56.78
C ASN A 179 -56.91 0.25 -57.24
N ASP A 180 -55.70 0.05 -56.73
CA ASP A 180 -54.86 -1.13 -56.97
C ASP A 180 -54.85 -2.02 -55.72
N PRO A 181 -55.56 -3.18 -55.73
CA PRO A 181 -55.55 -4.14 -54.62
C PRO A 181 -54.17 -4.69 -54.26
N ALA A 182 -53.18 -4.60 -55.16
CA ALA A 182 -51.80 -5.03 -54.88
C ALA A 182 -50.98 -3.99 -54.11
N SER A 183 -51.52 -2.80 -53.86
CA SER A 183 -50.83 -1.70 -53.16
C SER A 183 -51.14 -1.60 -51.65
N TYR A 184 -51.92 -2.55 -51.11
CA TYR A 184 -52.22 -2.65 -49.68
C TYR A 184 -52.52 -4.12 -49.31
N ASN A 185 -52.43 -4.47 -48.02
CA ASN A 185 -52.70 -5.84 -47.57
C ASN A 185 -54.16 -6.04 -47.18
N LYS A 186 -54.76 -5.06 -46.51
CA LYS A 186 -56.14 -5.10 -46.02
C LYS A 186 -56.75 -3.71 -46.05
N SER A 187 -58.08 -3.65 -46.13
CA SER A 187 -58.84 -2.41 -45.96
C SER A 187 -60.06 -2.67 -45.06
N THR A 188 -60.51 -1.63 -44.37
CA THR A 188 -61.70 -1.65 -43.53
C THR A 188 -62.46 -0.36 -43.77
N ALA A 189 -63.77 -0.46 -43.99
CA ALA A 189 -64.62 0.69 -44.22
C ALA A 189 -65.67 0.81 -43.12
N LEU A 190 -65.95 2.04 -42.70
CA LEU A 190 -67.01 2.37 -41.76
C LEU A 190 -67.75 3.63 -42.22
N THR A 191 -68.98 3.82 -41.77
CA THR A 191 -69.73 5.04 -42.05
C THR A 191 -69.50 6.05 -40.93
N VAL A 192 -69.08 7.26 -41.28
CA VAL A 192 -68.98 8.42 -40.38
C VAL A 192 -70.04 9.44 -40.77
N TYR A 193 -70.65 10.09 -39.79
CA TYR A 193 -71.71 11.08 -40.01
C TYR A 193 -71.20 12.50 -39.83
N ASP A 194 -71.65 13.42 -40.68
CA ASP A 194 -71.45 14.85 -40.49
C ASP A 194 -72.47 15.46 -39.51
N LYS A 195 -72.37 16.77 -39.28
CA LYS A 195 -73.30 17.54 -38.45
C LYS A 195 -74.74 17.59 -39.00
N GLY A 196 -74.92 17.33 -40.30
CA GLY A 196 -76.21 17.23 -40.97
C GLY A 196 -76.85 15.83 -40.90
N GLY A 197 -76.11 14.82 -40.42
CA GLY A 197 -76.55 13.42 -40.41
C GLY A 197 -76.31 12.68 -41.72
N ASN A 198 -75.57 13.27 -42.66
CA ASN A 198 -75.16 12.58 -43.88
C ASN A 198 -74.04 11.60 -43.56
N GLY A 199 -74.19 10.36 -44.03
CA GLY A 199 -73.17 9.32 -43.88
C GLY A 199 -72.13 9.37 -45.00
N TYR A 200 -70.86 9.41 -44.62
CA TYR A 200 -69.70 9.29 -45.51
C TYR A 200 -68.98 7.97 -45.22
N LEU A 201 -68.49 7.31 -46.28
CA LEU A 201 -67.70 6.09 -46.12
C LEU A 201 -66.25 6.47 -45.80
N ALA A 202 -65.80 6.15 -44.58
CA ALA A 202 -64.41 6.24 -44.19
C ALA A 202 -63.72 4.89 -44.41
N THR A 203 -62.83 4.80 -45.39
CA THR A 203 -62.06 3.60 -45.71
C THR A 203 -60.61 3.75 -45.24
N VAL A 204 -60.19 2.84 -44.38
CA VAL A 204 -58.82 2.72 -43.87
C VAL A 204 -58.12 1.59 -44.62
N TYR A 205 -56.98 1.87 -45.23
CA TYR A 205 -56.12 0.91 -45.90
C TYR A 205 -54.86 0.66 -45.06
N TYR A 206 -54.46 -0.61 -44.98
CA TYR A 206 -53.32 -1.08 -44.21
C TYR A 206 -52.32 -1.74 -45.16
N ALA A 207 -51.11 -1.18 -45.25
CA ALA A 207 -50.02 -1.71 -46.05
C ALA A 207 -48.80 -2.00 -45.17
N LYS A 208 -48.33 -3.24 -45.17
CA LYS A 208 -47.12 -3.66 -44.47
C LYS A 208 -45.91 -3.20 -45.29
N THR A 209 -45.06 -2.37 -44.71
CA THR A 209 -43.92 -1.75 -45.38
C THR A 209 -42.60 -2.43 -45.06
N GLN A 210 -42.53 -3.20 -43.97
CA GLN A 210 -41.29 -3.87 -43.54
C GLN A 210 -41.59 -5.12 -42.69
N ASN A 211 -40.78 -6.17 -42.86
CA ASN A 211 -40.73 -7.32 -41.95
C ASN A 211 -39.80 -7.04 -40.77
N ALA A 212 -40.08 -7.68 -39.63
CA ALA A 212 -39.14 -7.76 -38.53
C ALA A 212 -37.83 -8.42 -38.97
N SER A 213 -36.70 -7.88 -38.50
CA SER A 213 -35.35 -8.37 -38.72
C SER A 213 -34.55 -8.30 -37.42
N GLN A 214 -33.35 -8.88 -37.39
CA GLN A 214 -32.48 -8.78 -36.21
C GLN A 214 -32.07 -7.33 -35.89
N ALA A 215 -32.05 -6.45 -36.89
CA ALA A 215 -31.75 -5.03 -36.74
C ALA A 215 -32.98 -4.17 -36.38
N ASP A 216 -34.18 -4.64 -36.68
CA ASP A 216 -35.45 -3.96 -36.41
C ASP A 216 -36.51 -5.01 -36.06
N PRO A 217 -36.73 -5.32 -34.78
CA PRO A 217 -37.51 -6.48 -34.35
C PRO A 217 -39.03 -6.34 -34.61
N ASN A 218 -39.47 -5.25 -35.25
CA ASN A 218 -40.87 -4.93 -35.44
C ASN A 218 -41.30 -5.00 -36.90
N ASN A 219 -42.52 -5.51 -37.15
CA ASN A 219 -43.19 -5.35 -38.43
C ASN A 219 -43.73 -3.92 -38.57
N LYS A 220 -43.50 -3.26 -39.69
CA LYS A 220 -44.02 -1.90 -39.94
C LYS A 220 -45.24 -1.92 -40.84
N TRP A 221 -46.25 -1.14 -40.45
CA TRP A 221 -47.51 -0.98 -41.14
C TRP A 221 -47.81 0.50 -41.33
N GLN A 222 -48.16 0.87 -42.56
CA GLN A 222 -48.61 2.20 -42.93
C GLN A 222 -50.13 2.19 -43.09
N THR A 223 -50.78 3.23 -42.54
CA THR A 223 -52.22 3.44 -42.69
C THR A 223 -52.51 4.61 -43.63
N TYR A 224 -53.54 4.46 -44.44
CA TYR A 224 -54.08 5.51 -45.31
C TYR A 224 -55.58 5.60 -45.08
N VAL A 225 -56.09 6.78 -44.74
CA VAL A 225 -57.51 6.98 -44.42
C VAL A 225 -58.14 7.86 -45.49
N TYR A 226 -59.21 7.38 -46.11
CA TYR A 226 -60.04 8.16 -47.02
C TYR A 226 -61.41 8.36 -46.38
N VAL A 227 -61.95 9.59 -46.45
CA VAL A 227 -63.35 9.86 -46.14
C VAL A 227 -64.01 10.29 -47.45
N GLY A 228 -64.86 9.41 -47.99
CA GLY A 228 -65.32 9.51 -49.37
C GLY A 228 -64.15 9.49 -50.34
N GLU A 229 -64.02 10.56 -51.13
CA GLU A 229 -62.96 10.72 -52.12
C GLU A 229 -61.69 11.39 -51.57
N THR A 230 -61.77 11.96 -50.37
CA THR A 230 -60.71 12.79 -49.80
C THR A 230 -59.74 11.94 -48.97
N LEU A 231 -58.46 11.94 -49.34
CA LEU A 231 -57.39 11.41 -48.49
C LEU A 231 -57.27 12.31 -47.26
N VAL A 232 -57.49 11.74 -46.08
CA VAL A 232 -57.19 12.39 -44.82
C VAL A 232 -55.70 12.22 -44.58
N ALA A 233 -54.95 13.31 -44.67
CA ALA A 233 -53.56 13.34 -44.24
C ALA A 233 -53.54 13.04 -42.74
N ALA A 234 -53.03 11.87 -42.37
CA ALA A 234 -52.81 11.53 -40.98
C ALA A 234 -51.81 12.54 -40.41
N ALA A 235 -52.26 13.39 -39.48
CA ALA A 235 -51.33 14.19 -38.70
C ALA A 235 -50.53 13.23 -37.80
N LEU A 236 -49.19 13.28 -37.90
CA LEU A 236 -48.34 12.57 -36.97
C LEU A 236 -48.61 13.13 -35.56
N GLN A 237 -49.09 12.27 -34.66
CA GLN A 237 -49.21 12.63 -33.26
C GLN A 237 -47.92 12.30 -32.52
N GLN A 238 -47.50 13.18 -31.63
CA GLN A 238 -46.36 12.95 -30.75
C GLN A 238 -46.67 11.73 -29.86
N ALA A 239 -45.71 10.81 -29.73
CA ALA A 239 -45.86 9.68 -28.81
C ALA A 239 -46.12 10.18 -27.38
N THR A 240 -46.93 9.47 -26.62
CA THR A 240 -47.19 9.75 -25.21
C THR A 240 -46.79 8.56 -24.34
N ASP A 241 -46.43 8.83 -23.09
CA ASP A 241 -46.17 7.78 -22.11
C ASP A 241 -47.49 7.16 -21.59
N THR A 242 -47.41 6.25 -20.61
CA THR A 242 -48.58 5.63 -20.00
C THR A 242 -49.48 6.60 -19.22
N THR A 243 -48.99 7.81 -18.94
CA THR A 243 -49.73 8.86 -18.23
C THR A 243 -50.35 9.89 -19.18
N GLY A 244 -50.09 9.77 -20.49
CA GLY A 244 -50.56 10.69 -21.52
C GLY A 244 -49.64 11.89 -21.76
N GLU A 245 -48.47 11.92 -21.13
CA GLU A 245 -47.47 12.97 -21.30
C GLU A 245 -46.68 12.78 -22.61
N ARG A 246 -46.40 13.86 -23.34
CA ARG A 246 -45.69 13.80 -24.62
C ARG A 246 -44.24 13.36 -24.41
N LEU A 247 -43.79 12.40 -25.22
CA LEU A 247 -42.42 11.92 -25.24
C LEU A 247 -41.59 12.68 -26.27
N TYR A 248 -40.40 13.12 -25.89
CA TYR A 248 -39.41 13.77 -26.72
C TYR A 248 -38.11 12.97 -26.75
N VAL A 249 -37.34 13.13 -27.83
CA VAL A 249 -35.99 12.56 -27.91
C VAL A 249 -35.02 13.58 -27.33
N ASN A 250 -34.28 13.21 -26.28
CA ASN A 250 -33.24 14.07 -25.71
C ASN A 250 -32.00 14.12 -26.62
N LYS A 251 -31.00 14.94 -26.26
CA LYS A 251 -29.75 15.07 -27.04
C LYS A 251 -28.95 13.78 -27.22
N TYR A 252 -29.23 12.73 -26.44
CA TYR A 252 -28.56 11.43 -26.50
C TYR A 252 -29.38 10.36 -27.25
N GLY A 253 -30.48 10.75 -27.89
CA GLY A 253 -31.36 9.84 -28.61
C GLY A 253 -32.26 9.00 -27.71
N GLN A 254 -32.45 9.38 -26.43
CA GLN A 254 -33.33 8.67 -25.50
C GLN A 254 -34.72 9.32 -25.47
N LEU A 255 -35.77 8.50 -25.42
CA LEU A 255 -37.13 8.98 -25.21
C LEU A 255 -37.34 9.40 -23.76
N LYS A 256 -37.80 10.63 -23.55
CA LYS A 256 -38.04 11.25 -22.24
C LYS A 256 -39.38 12.00 -22.23
N PRO A 257 -40.12 11.98 -21.11
CA PRO A 257 -41.34 12.76 -20.97
C PRO A 257 -41.06 14.27 -21.03
N GLU A 258 -42.07 15.05 -21.42
CA GLU A 258 -42.01 16.51 -21.55
C GLU A 258 -41.49 17.19 -20.28
N SER A 259 -41.90 16.72 -19.11
CA SER A 259 -41.45 17.18 -17.79
C SER A 259 -39.94 17.05 -17.56
N GLU A 260 -39.29 16.01 -18.09
CA GLU A 260 -37.84 15.79 -17.97
C GLU A 260 -37.03 16.64 -18.97
N VAL A 261 -37.65 17.17 -20.01
CA VAL A 261 -37.00 17.99 -21.05
C VAL A 261 -37.57 19.41 -21.16
N GLY A 262 -38.48 19.80 -20.26
CA GLY A 262 -39.28 21.02 -20.36
C GLY A 262 -38.45 22.29 -20.56
N ASP A 263 -37.40 22.46 -19.76
CA ASP A 263 -36.49 23.61 -19.87
C ASP A 263 -35.76 23.68 -21.22
N LEU A 264 -35.48 22.53 -21.83
CA LEU A 264 -34.83 22.42 -23.15
C LEU A 264 -35.82 22.72 -24.28
N LEU A 265 -37.12 22.50 -24.06
CA LEU A 265 -38.18 22.79 -25.03
C LEU A 265 -38.49 24.29 -25.06
N VAL A 266 -38.55 24.94 -23.89
CA VAL A 266 -38.92 26.35 -23.74
C VAL A 266 -37.90 27.30 -24.38
N ASN A 267 -36.62 26.93 -24.40
CA ASN A 267 -35.56 27.77 -24.97
C ASN A 267 -35.27 27.46 -26.46
N ALA A 268 -36.13 26.70 -27.15
CA ALA A 268 -35.97 26.26 -28.53
C ALA A 268 -34.62 25.54 -28.83
N LYS A 269 -33.92 25.04 -27.81
CA LYS A 269 -32.68 24.27 -28.01
C LYS A 269 -32.97 22.82 -28.42
N THR A 270 -34.21 22.36 -28.27
CA THR A 270 -34.59 20.99 -28.62
C THR A 270 -35.04 20.92 -30.06
N GLN A 271 -34.23 20.28 -30.90
CA GLN A 271 -34.60 19.92 -32.27
C GLN A 271 -35.54 18.70 -32.25
N LYS A 272 -36.44 18.61 -33.23
CA LYS A 272 -37.29 17.41 -33.40
C LYS A 272 -36.50 16.33 -34.13
N PHE A 273 -36.58 15.11 -33.64
CA PHE A 273 -35.86 13.95 -34.19
C PHE A 273 -36.84 12.87 -34.62
N SER A 274 -36.56 12.23 -35.76
CA SER A 274 -37.33 11.06 -36.18
C SER A 274 -36.87 9.82 -35.41
N LEU A 275 -37.79 9.14 -34.74
CA LEU A 275 -37.51 7.90 -33.99
C LEU A 275 -36.87 6.83 -34.89
N ASN A 276 -37.26 6.78 -36.16
CA ASN A 276 -36.75 5.79 -37.13
C ASN A 276 -35.31 6.07 -37.61
N GLN A 277 -34.75 7.24 -37.32
CA GLN A 277 -33.39 7.64 -37.72
C GLN A 277 -32.40 7.61 -36.55
N LEU A 278 -32.80 7.05 -35.41
CA LEU A 278 -31.96 6.86 -34.22
C LEU A 278 -31.08 5.60 -34.35
N THR A 279 -30.21 5.55 -35.37
CA THR A 279 -29.38 4.37 -35.68
C THR A 279 -27.87 4.56 -35.48
N ASP A 280 -27.39 5.81 -35.35
CA ASP A 280 -25.97 6.12 -35.11
C ASP A 280 -25.61 5.92 -33.63
N LEU A 281 -25.50 4.64 -33.23
CA LEU A 281 -25.10 4.24 -31.88
C LEU A 281 -23.59 4.43 -31.71
N ARG A 282 -23.20 5.26 -30.74
CA ARG A 282 -21.80 5.57 -30.43
C ARG A 282 -21.49 5.19 -28.99
N SER A 283 -20.25 4.74 -28.76
CA SER A 283 -19.73 4.58 -27.40
C SER A 283 -19.46 5.94 -26.79
N SER A 284 -19.67 6.07 -25.48
CA SER A 284 -19.35 7.31 -24.78
C SER A 284 -17.84 7.41 -24.58
N GLU A 285 -17.31 8.60 -24.77
CA GLU A 285 -15.87 8.86 -24.75
C GLU A 285 -15.50 9.76 -23.55
N PRO A 286 -14.28 9.62 -23.00
CA PRO A 286 -13.76 10.56 -22.00
C PRO A 286 -13.32 11.88 -22.64
N ALA A 287 -13.29 12.95 -21.83
CA ALA A 287 -12.66 14.18 -22.26
C ALA A 287 -11.16 13.92 -22.47
N THR A 288 -10.70 14.18 -23.69
CA THR A 288 -9.37 13.77 -24.15
C THR A 288 -8.61 14.99 -24.67
N VAL A 289 -7.39 15.17 -24.19
CA VAL A 289 -6.46 16.21 -24.62
C VAL A 289 -5.22 15.55 -25.18
N THR A 290 -4.80 15.96 -26.37
CA THR A 290 -3.58 15.47 -27.00
C THR A 290 -2.52 16.56 -26.95
N GLY A 291 -1.34 16.22 -26.43
CA GLY A 291 -0.19 17.10 -26.41
C GLY A 291 0.36 17.41 -27.81
N GLY A 292 1.31 18.32 -27.87
CA GLY A 292 2.20 18.48 -29.01
C GLY A 292 3.14 17.28 -29.20
N LYS A 293 3.98 17.36 -30.22
CA LYS A 293 4.99 16.33 -30.50
C LYS A 293 6.04 16.31 -29.39
N ALA A 294 6.32 15.15 -28.81
CA ALA A 294 7.38 14.91 -27.84
C ALA A 294 8.67 14.51 -28.59
N PRO A 295 9.62 15.43 -28.79
CA PRO A 295 10.77 15.17 -29.64
C PRO A 295 11.72 14.14 -28.98
N ARG A 296 12.27 13.24 -29.81
CA ARG A 296 13.24 12.22 -29.43
C ARG A 296 12.71 11.16 -28.46
N LEU A 297 11.43 10.81 -28.63
CA LEU A 297 10.73 9.80 -27.82
C LEU A 297 10.07 8.74 -28.72
N SER A 298 10.85 8.15 -29.63
CA SER A 298 10.35 7.18 -30.61
C SER A 298 10.40 5.73 -30.09
N THR A 299 10.12 4.74 -30.95
CA THR A 299 10.33 3.32 -30.60
C THR A 299 11.81 2.95 -30.39
N LEU A 300 12.75 3.82 -30.78
CA LEU A 300 14.20 3.61 -30.70
C LEU A 300 14.90 4.59 -29.75
N GLU A 301 14.20 5.62 -29.25
CA GLU A 301 14.75 6.65 -28.38
C GLU A 301 13.87 6.84 -27.13
N GLY A 302 14.48 6.84 -25.95
CA GLY A 302 13.82 7.09 -24.67
C GLY A 302 14.44 8.26 -23.89
N ILE A 303 13.84 8.61 -22.76
CA ILE A 303 14.43 9.58 -21.81
C ILE A 303 15.25 8.82 -20.77
N ASP A 304 16.54 9.13 -20.72
CA ASP A 304 17.44 8.70 -19.67
C ASP A 304 17.28 9.61 -18.44
N PHE A 305 16.64 9.10 -17.40
CA PHE A 305 16.37 9.83 -16.16
C PHE A 305 17.56 9.87 -15.19
N SER A 306 18.59 9.02 -15.39
CA SER A 306 19.79 8.99 -14.53
C SER A 306 20.58 10.30 -14.57
N LYS A 307 20.47 11.04 -15.67
CA LYS A 307 21.18 12.31 -15.92
C LYS A 307 20.38 13.56 -15.57
N LEU A 308 19.13 13.40 -15.12
CA LEU A 308 18.21 14.50 -14.85
C LEU A 308 18.14 14.82 -13.36
N GLN A 309 17.98 16.10 -13.04
CA GLN A 309 17.85 16.57 -11.67
C GLN A 309 16.37 16.61 -11.25
N PRO A 310 16.01 16.31 -9.97
CA PRO A 310 14.63 16.35 -9.49
C PRO A 310 13.93 17.68 -9.78
N SER A 311 14.65 18.80 -9.70
CA SER A 311 14.13 20.15 -9.98
C SER A 311 13.62 20.34 -11.41
N GLN A 312 14.14 19.59 -12.39
CA GLN A 312 13.71 19.67 -13.79
C GLN A 312 12.41 18.88 -14.02
N LEU A 313 12.17 17.87 -13.19
CA LEU A 313 11.07 16.91 -13.32
C LEU A 313 9.92 17.17 -12.33
N LYS A 314 10.12 18.12 -11.43
CA LYS A 314 9.08 18.60 -10.51
C LYS A 314 8.14 19.57 -11.23
N ASP A 315 6.86 19.49 -10.90
CA ASP A 315 5.82 20.40 -11.40
C ASP A 315 5.85 20.56 -12.93
N LEU A 316 5.97 19.44 -13.65
CA LEU A 316 6.04 19.38 -15.12
C LEU A 316 4.86 20.11 -15.77
N PHE A 317 3.66 19.92 -15.23
CA PHE A 317 2.45 20.63 -15.65
C PHE A 317 1.38 20.53 -14.56
N GLN A 318 0.36 21.36 -14.66
CA GLN A 318 -0.85 21.28 -13.84
C GLN A 318 -2.02 20.75 -14.66
N ILE A 319 -2.84 19.92 -14.03
CA ILE A 319 -4.03 19.34 -14.66
C ILE A 319 -5.27 19.53 -13.78
N ASP A 320 -6.39 19.93 -14.37
CA ASP A 320 -7.71 19.96 -13.75
C ASP A 320 -8.65 19.03 -14.51
N VAL A 321 -9.46 18.27 -13.79
CA VAL A 321 -10.36 17.25 -14.32
C VAL A 321 -11.77 17.46 -13.77
N ASP A 322 -12.76 17.37 -14.66
CA ASP A 322 -14.19 17.52 -14.37
C ASP A 322 -14.53 18.78 -13.56
N GLY A 323 -13.92 19.91 -13.95
CA GLY A 323 -14.19 21.24 -13.41
C GLY A 323 -13.98 21.34 -11.90
N SER A 324 -12.98 20.62 -11.35
CA SER A 324 -12.75 20.62 -9.91
C SER A 324 -12.33 21.99 -9.37
N GLY A 325 -11.77 22.86 -10.22
CA GLY A 325 -11.35 24.21 -9.87
C GLY A 325 -10.09 24.25 -9.01
N THR A 326 -9.45 23.11 -8.77
CA THR A 326 -8.20 22.98 -7.99
C THR A 326 -7.21 22.13 -8.78
N PRO A 327 -6.43 22.73 -9.70
CA PRO A 327 -5.46 22.00 -10.51
C PRO A 327 -4.44 21.25 -9.66
N VAL A 328 -4.03 20.07 -10.13
CA VAL A 328 -3.04 19.21 -9.48
C VAL A 328 -1.74 19.33 -10.26
N SER A 329 -0.63 19.58 -9.55
CA SER A 329 0.70 19.57 -10.15
C SER A 329 1.21 18.14 -10.33
N VAL A 330 1.72 17.84 -11.52
CA VAL A 330 2.19 16.51 -11.93
C VAL A 330 3.68 16.59 -12.21
N GLY A 331 4.45 15.65 -11.67
CA GLY A 331 5.90 15.57 -11.83
C GLY A 331 6.37 14.12 -11.95
N LEU A 332 7.61 13.95 -12.43
CA LEU A 332 8.34 12.68 -12.53
C LEU A 332 9.67 12.74 -11.76
N ASP A 333 9.74 13.61 -10.76
CA ASP A 333 10.92 13.87 -9.93
C ASP A 333 11.44 12.63 -9.20
N HIS A 334 10.56 11.69 -8.86
CA HIS A 334 10.93 10.41 -8.27
C HIS A 334 11.76 9.49 -9.20
N LEU A 335 11.82 9.79 -10.50
CA LEU A 335 12.65 9.03 -11.47
C LEU A 335 14.07 9.60 -11.60
N ALA A 336 14.32 10.82 -11.13
CA ALA A 336 15.61 11.49 -11.27
C ALA A 336 16.74 10.71 -10.60
N GLY A 337 17.85 10.52 -11.31
CA GLY A 337 19.06 9.88 -10.75
C GLY A 337 18.94 8.37 -10.51
N LEU A 338 17.82 7.74 -10.88
CA LEU A 338 17.72 6.28 -10.89
C LEU A 338 18.49 5.71 -12.09
N ASP A 339 19.25 4.65 -11.87
CA ASP A 339 19.98 3.93 -12.91
C ASP A 339 19.03 3.02 -13.69
N LEU A 340 18.11 3.66 -14.42
CA LEU A 340 17.12 3.01 -15.28
C LEU A 340 17.55 3.12 -16.74
N PRO A 341 17.24 2.11 -17.57
CA PRO A 341 17.36 2.27 -19.01
C PRO A 341 16.47 3.43 -19.49
N ALA A 342 16.84 4.02 -20.63
CA ALA A 342 16.09 5.13 -21.18
C ALA A 342 14.62 4.74 -21.41
N LEU A 343 13.70 5.39 -20.69
CA LEU A 343 12.29 5.02 -20.71
C LEU A 343 11.61 5.50 -21.98
N SER A 344 10.82 4.62 -22.60
CA SER A 344 9.99 4.90 -23.76
C SER A 344 8.79 5.79 -23.41
N GLY A 345 8.19 6.40 -24.43
CA GLY A 345 6.97 7.21 -24.22
C GLY A 345 5.80 6.40 -23.63
N THR A 346 5.71 5.11 -23.92
CA THR A 346 4.70 4.22 -23.34
C THR A 346 4.90 3.98 -21.84
N GLU A 347 6.15 3.83 -21.40
CA GLU A 347 6.49 3.65 -19.98
C GLU A 347 6.28 4.95 -19.20
N ILE A 348 6.67 6.08 -19.78
CA ILE A 348 6.42 7.40 -19.21
C ILE A 348 4.92 7.69 -19.10
N ALA A 349 4.11 7.30 -20.11
CA ALA A 349 2.65 7.46 -20.05
C ALA A 349 2.01 6.58 -18.97
N LYS A 350 2.54 5.37 -18.75
CA LYS A 350 2.13 4.50 -17.65
C LYS A 350 2.45 5.16 -16.30
N GLU A 351 3.64 5.74 -16.15
CA GLU A 351 4.01 6.42 -14.91
C GLU A 351 3.17 7.69 -14.68
N PHE A 352 2.88 8.48 -15.72
CA PHE A 352 1.91 9.57 -15.60
C PHE A 352 0.53 9.08 -15.17
N THR A 353 0.07 7.94 -15.69
CA THR A 353 -1.20 7.34 -15.28
C THR A 353 -1.20 7.00 -13.78
N ASN A 354 -0.10 6.45 -13.27
CA ASN A 354 0.07 6.15 -11.85
C ASN A 354 0.05 7.43 -11.01
N VAL A 355 0.90 8.41 -11.34
CA VAL A 355 0.98 9.70 -10.63
C VAL A 355 -0.37 10.42 -10.60
N LEU A 356 -1.10 10.45 -11.72
CA LEU A 356 -2.42 11.07 -11.79
C LEU A 356 -3.43 10.38 -10.88
N ASN A 357 -3.60 9.06 -11.02
CA ASN A 357 -4.57 8.31 -10.22
C ASN A 357 -4.24 8.31 -8.73
N ARG A 358 -2.97 8.51 -8.37
CA ARG A 358 -2.52 8.70 -7.00
C ARG A 358 -2.87 10.10 -6.47
N LYS A 359 -2.44 11.17 -7.16
CA LYS A 359 -2.67 12.56 -6.73
C LYS A 359 -4.14 12.99 -6.70
N PHE A 360 -4.97 12.45 -7.60
CA PHE A 360 -6.42 12.67 -7.56
C PHE A 360 -7.18 11.61 -6.77
N GLY A 361 -6.51 10.53 -6.38
CA GLY A 361 -7.12 9.38 -5.74
C GLY A 361 -7.40 9.59 -4.26
N ASP A 362 -7.47 8.49 -3.52
CA ASP A 362 -7.71 8.46 -2.07
C ASP A 362 -6.43 8.28 -1.24
N GLU A 363 -5.30 8.70 -1.80
CA GLU A 363 -4.02 8.70 -1.10
C GLU A 363 -4.09 9.55 0.19
N ARG A 364 -3.35 9.10 1.20
CA ARG A 364 -3.31 9.68 2.55
C ARG A 364 -1.90 10.00 2.97
N PHE A 365 -1.79 10.89 3.94
CA PHE A 365 -0.53 11.21 4.58
C PHE A 365 -0.13 10.15 5.63
N PHE A 366 1.17 9.99 5.82
CA PHE A 366 1.76 9.45 7.04
C PHE A 366 1.72 10.53 8.12
N ASN A 367 1.41 10.14 9.36
CA ASN A 367 1.34 11.07 10.48
C ASN A 367 2.25 10.57 11.60
N PHE A 368 3.39 11.26 11.82
CA PHE A 368 4.38 10.85 12.81
C PHE A 368 4.22 11.56 14.17
N ALA A 369 3.05 12.15 14.45
CA ALA A 369 2.81 12.83 15.72
C ALA A 369 3.03 11.86 16.89
N GLY A 370 4.01 12.17 17.75
CA GLY A 370 4.37 11.36 18.93
C GLY A 370 5.48 10.33 18.73
N GLN A 371 5.89 10.01 17.49
CA GLN A 371 6.98 9.06 17.17
C GLN A 371 7.78 9.53 15.95
N GLN A 372 8.48 10.66 16.11
CA GLN A 372 9.15 11.37 15.00
C GLN A 372 10.57 10.87 14.74
N THR A 373 11.14 10.07 15.64
CA THR A 373 12.56 9.70 15.60
C THR A 373 12.79 8.21 15.55
N PHE A 374 13.77 7.81 14.73
CA PHE A 374 14.36 6.48 14.73
C PHE A 374 15.84 6.60 14.31
N GLN A 375 16.61 5.53 14.47
CA GLN A 375 18.04 5.49 14.15
C GLN A 375 18.31 4.45 13.06
N ILE A 376 19.21 4.80 12.15
CA ILE A 376 19.75 3.92 11.10
C ILE A 376 21.23 3.74 11.39
N THR A 377 21.64 2.49 11.61
CA THR A 377 23.02 2.09 11.84
C THR A 377 23.47 1.21 10.69
N ALA A 378 24.57 1.53 10.03
CA ALA A 378 25.19 0.69 9.02
C ALA A 378 26.58 0.23 9.50
N THR A 379 26.93 -1.03 9.20
CA THR A 379 28.24 -1.63 9.50
C THR A 379 28.83 -2.30 8.26
N ASN A 380 30.15 -2.34 8.15
CA ASN A 380 30.85 -3.09 7.11
C ASN A 380 30.76 -4.62 7.36
N ALA A 381 31.21 -5.42 6.39
CA ALA A 381 31.26 -6.88 6.49
C ALA A 381 32.06 -7.42 7.69
N ASP A 382 33.00 -6.64 8.23
CA ASP A 382 33.81 -6.95 9.41
C ASP A 382 33.14 -6.55 10.74
N GLY A 383 31.92 -5.99 10.68
CA GLY A 383 31.18 -5.48 11.84
C GLY A 383 31.56 -4.08 12.28
N THR A 384 32.48 -3.40 11.56
CA THR A 384 32.89 -2.03 11.88
C THR A 384 31.77 -1.04 11.57
N LEU A 385 31.47 -0.14 12.51
CA LEU A 385 30.47 0.92 12.32
C LEU A 385 30.90 1.92 11.25
N ILE A 386 30.06 2.13 10.23
CA ILE A 386 30.33 3.07 9.13
C ILE A 386 29.32 4.22 9.06
N GLN A 387 28.10 4.03 9.55
CA GLN A 387 27.10 5.08 9.61
C GLN A 387 26.23 4.89 10.84
N ASN A 388 25.96 5.95 11.60
CA ASN A 388 24.93 5.94 12.63
C ASN A 388 24.20 7.28 12.59
N ARG A 389 22.95 7.28 12.11
CA ARG A 389 22.15 8.48 11.87
C ARG A 389 20.84 8.41 12.64
N THR A 390 20.55 9.44 13.43
CA THR A 390 19.20 9.65 13.95
C THR A 390 18.40 10.39 12.88
N ILE A 391 17.29 9.79 12.45
CA ILE A 391 16.35 10.36 11.51
C ILE A 391 15.25 11.08 12.29
N GLN A 392 14.99 12.32 11.92
CA GLN A 392 13.89 13.15 12.43
C GLN A 392 12.87 13.39 11.31
N LEU A 393 11.67 12.85 11.46
CA LEU A 393 10.52 13.12 10.61
C LEU A 393 9.70 14.30 11.15
N ASP A 394 8.94 14.95 10.30
CA ASP A 394 8.12 16.09 10.70
C ASP A 394 6.88 15.61 11.49
N ALA A 395 6.42 16.44 12.42
CA ALA A 395 5.22 16.13 13.22
C ALA A 395 3.92 16.26 12.39
N ASP A 396 3.98 17.01 11.30
CA ASP A 396 2.89 17.23 10.37
C ASP A 396 2.70 16.03 9.43
N ASP A 397 1.56 16.02 8.76
CA ASP A 397 1.21 15.02 7.76
C ASP A 397 2.17 15.06 6.54
N MET A 398 2.81 13.93 6.22
CA MET A 398 3.80 13.80 5.13
C MET A 398 3.37 12.74 4.09
N THR A 399 3.62 12.95 2.80
CA THR A 399 3.51 11.88 1.79
C THR A 399 4.70 10.93 1.88
N TYR A 400 4.62 9.71 1.32
CA TYR A 400 5.75 8.78 1.43
C TYR A 400 7.01 9.32 0.74
N GLU A 401 6.87 10.10 -0.35
CA GLU A 401 7.98 10.75 -1.03
C GLU A 401 8.64 11.76 -0.10
N GLN A 402 7.85 12.59 0.60
CA GLN A 402 8.37 13.52 1.60
C GLN A 402 9.09 12.78 2.73
N VAL A 403 8.60 11.61 3.13
CA VAL A 403 9.26 10.77 4.15
C VAL A 403 10.59 10.23 3.64
N THR A 404 10.63 9.63 2.44
CA THR A 404 11.86 9.09 1.86
C THR A 404 12.89 10.18 1.58
N ASP A 405 12.46 11.34 1.09
CA ASP A 405 13.31 12.50 0.85
C ASP A 405 13.91 13.02 2.16
N LYS A 406 13.08 13.12 3.21
CA LYS A 406 13.52 13.54 4.54
C LYS A 406 14.54 12.57 5.12
N ILE A 407 14.34 11.26 4.96
CA ILE A 407 15.31 10.24 5.39
C ILE A 407 16.61 10.36 4.60
N ASN A 408 16.53 10.35 3.27
CA ASN A 408 17.71 10.38 2.39
C ASN A 408 18.53 11.66 2.55
N SER A 409 17.87 12.81 2.75
CA SER A 409 18.55 14.08 3.04
C SER A 409 19.31 14.10 4.38
N GLN A 410 18.89 13.28 5.34
CA GLN A 410 19.57 13.18 6.64
C GLN A 410 20.66 12.10 6.64
N LEU A 411 20.57 11.12 5.74
CA LEU A 411 21.61 10.13 5.51
C LEU A 411 22.83 10.69 4.76
N SER A 412 22.65 11.73 3.95
CA SER A 412 23.70 12.34 3.13
C SER A 412 24.66 13.29 3.86
N GLY A 413 24.49 13.53 5.17
CA GLY A 413 25.42 14.36 5.96
C GLY A 413 26.75 13.66 6.28
N SER A 414 27.81 14.44 6.57
CA SER A 414 29.07 13.97 7.17
C SER A 414 29.04 14.14 8.70
N SER A 415 29.41 13.12 9.48
CA SER A 415 29.50 13.20 10.96
C SER A 415 30.61 12.31 11.46
N ASN A 416 31.36 12.80 12.44
CA ASN A 416 32.30 12.01 13.21
C ASN A 416 31.72 11.72 14.58
N VAL A 417 31.77 10.45 14.97
CA VAL A 417 31.29 9.95 16.26
C VAL A 417 32.51 9.58 17.12
N LEU A 418 32.64 10.19 18.30
CA LEU A 418 33.50 9.67 19.36
C LEU A 418 32.64 8.83 20.31
N SER A 419 32.83 7.51 20.24
CA SER A 419 32.13 6.53 21.08
C SER A 419 32.92 6.23 22.37
N ASN A 420 32.23 5.70 23.39
CA ASN A 420 32.81 5.30 24.68
C ASN A 420 33.45 6.44 25.50
N VAL A 421 33.01 7.68 25.29
CA VAL A 421 33.38 8.82 26.14
C VAL A 421 32.62 8.70 27.45
N SER A 422 33.24 8.15 28.49
CA SER A 422 32.65 8.06 29.82
C SER A 422 33.60 8.65 30.86
N PHE A 423 33.02 9.20 31.93
CA PHE A 423 33.82 9.59 33.08
C PHE A 423 33.77 8.46 34.10
N SER A 424 34.94 7.99 34.55
CA SER A 424 35.02 6.96 35.57
C SER A 424 34.64 7.47 36.97
N GLU A 425 34.65 8.80 37.15
CA GLU A 425 34.20 9.55 38.32
C GLU A 425 33.70 10.94 37.88
N THR A 426 33.06 11.72 38.75
CA THR A 426 32.64 13.09 38.39
C THR A 426 33.86 13.95 38.06
N PRO A 427 34.02 14.45 36.81
CA PRO A 427 35.22 15.17 36.42
C PRO A 427 35.36 16.48 37.20
N LYS A 428 36.59 16.97 37.37
CA LYS A 428 36.87 18.22 38.09
C LYS A 428 36.90 19.43 37.14
N PRO A 429 36.54 20.64 37.62
CA PRO A 429 36.77 21.89 36.90
C PRO A 429 38.24 22.01 36.44
N GLY A 430 38.48 21.99 35.12
CA GLY A 430 39.82 22.18 34.51
C GLY A 430 40.53 20.92 33.98
N GLU A 431 39.89 19.75 33.98
CA GLU A 431 40.50 18.43 33.65
C GLU A 431 40.70 18.16 32.13
N PHE A 432 40.14 18.98 31.25
CA PHE A 432 40.21 18.80 29.79
C PHE A 432 41.28 19.72 29.17
N ARG A 433 42.13 19.19 28.28
CA ARG A 433 43.20 19.97 27.63
C ARG A 433 42.83 20.52 26.27
N GLY A 434 41.87 19.93 25.56
CA GLY A 434 41.44 20.45 24.26
C GLY A 434 40.85 19.40 23.31
N TYR A 435 40.48 19.86 22.12
CA TYR A 435 40.04 19.03 21.01
C TYR A 435 40.93 19.23 19.78
N THR A 436 40.92 18.25 18.90
CA THR A 436 41.41 18.34 17.51
C THR A 436 40.32 17.86 16.57
N MET A 437 40.20 18.46 15.40
CA MET A 437 39.34 17.98 14.29
C MET A 437 39.81 18.59 12.98
N THR A 438 39.39 17.99 11.88
CA THR A 438 39.51 18.56 10.54
C THR A 438 38.11 18.86 10.03
N ILE A 439 37.89 20.05 9.47
CA ILE A 439 36.65 20.41 8.78
C ILE A 439 36.97 21.01 7.42
N ASP A 440 36.40 20.46 6.35
CA ASP A 440 36.68 20.82 4.95
C ASP A 440 38.19 20.85 4.64
N GLY A 441 38.93 19.85 5.14
CA GLY A 441 40.38 19.73 4.97
C GLY A 441 41.21 20.71 5.81
N LYS A 442 40.61 21.49 6.71
CA LYS A 442 41.31 22.45 7.59
C LYS A 442 41.30 21.96 9.03
N VAL A 443 42.50 21.87 9.62
CA VAL A 443 42.68 21.42 11.00
C VAL A 443 42.31 22.53 12.00
N LEU A 444 41.48 22.16 12.97
CA LEU A 444 41.07 22.95 14.12
C LEU A 444 41.53 22.23 15.39
N SER A 445 42.33 22.91 16.20
CA SER A 445 42.73 22.42 17.51
C SER A 445 42.71 23.55 18.53
N ASN A 446 42.15 23.30 19.72
CA ASN A 446 42.16 24.28 20.80
C ASN A 446 41.86 23.72 22.18
N ARG A 447 42.23 24.49 23.21
CA ARG A 447 41.95 24.16 24.62
C ARG A 447 40.49 24.37 24.96
N ILE A 448 39.94 23.42 25.72
CA ILE A 448 38.60 23.48 26.32
C ILE A 448 38.76 23.76 27.81
N ASP A 449 38.01 24.71 28.33
CA ASP A 449 37.92 24.99 29.76
C ASP A 449 36.45 24.88 30.19
N LEU A 450 36.16 23.97 31.12
CA LEU A 450 34.81 23.75 31.63
C LEU A 450 34.40 24.77 32.70
N GLY A 451 35.29 25.69 33.09
CA GLY A 451 35.02 26.74 34.06
C GLY A 451 35.27 26.28 35.50
N THR A 452 34.70 26.98 36.48
CA THR A 452 34.95 26.78 37.93
C THR A 452 33.95 25.85 38.62
N SER A 453 32.88 25.41 37.94
CA SER A 453 31.86 24.51 38.48
C SER A 453 31.15 23.73 37.36
N LEU A 454 30.90 22.43 37.58
CA LEU A 454 30.16 21.55 36.67
C LEU A 454 28.73 21.31 37.19
N SER A 455 27.78 21.07 36.29
CA SER A 455 26.40 20.72 36.61
C SER A 455 26.27 19.23 37.01
N THR A 456 25.05 18.78 37.33
CA THR A 456 24.75 17.36 37.57
C THR A 456 24.88 16.49 36.31
N LYS A 457 25.20 17.10 35.17
CA LYS A 457 25.29 16.51 33.83
C LYS A 457 26.61 16.91 33.15
N PRO A 458 27.75 16.40 33.65
CA PRO A 458 29.09 16.86 33.24
C PRO A 458 29.39 16.58 31.76
N MET A 459 28.74 15.60 31.14
CA MET A 459 28.93 15.26 29.72
C MET A 459 28.28 16.31 28.82
N GLU A 460 27.09 16.77 29.20
CA GLU A 460 26.36 17.83 28.52
C GLU A 460 27.06 19.19 28.66
N ASP A 461 27.66 19.47 29.82
CA ASP A 461 28.50 20.66 30.00
C ASP A 461 29.75 20.63 29.11
N LEU A 462 30.39 19.46 28.97
CA LEU A 462 31.53 19.26 28.06
C LEU A 462 31.12 19.49 26.60
N ALA A 463 30.03 18.87 26.14
CA ALA A 463 29.54 19.05 24.77
C ALA A 463 29.19 20.52 24.46
N ALA A 464 28.50 21.22 25.38
CA ALA A 464 28.15 22.62 25.20
C ALA A 464 29.39 23.53 25.10
N LYS A 465 30.44 23.24 25.87
CA LYS A 465 31.71 23.97 25.83
C LYS A 465 32.50 23.68 24.55
N ILE A 466 32.54 22.43 24.10
CA ILE A 466 33.14 22.05 22.81
C ILE A 466 32.43 22.78 21.68
N GLN A 467 31.09 22.74 21.64
CA GLN A 467 30.29 23.42 20.62
C GLN A 467 30.63 24.91 20.56
N THR A 468 30.52 25.61 21.70
CA THR A 468 30.78 27.05 21.78
C THR A 468 32.18 27.39 21.27
N ARG A 469 33.18 26.54 21.59
CA ARG A 469 34.56 26.77 21.17
C ARG A 469 34.77 26.52 19.68
N ILE A 470 34.25 25.42 19.14
CA ILE A 470 34.31 25.12 17.69
C ILE A 470 33.70 26.27 16.90
N GLN A 471 32.50 26.72 17.28
CA GLN A 471 31.80 27.81 16.59
C GLN A 471 32.58 29.14 16.64
N THR A 472 33.27 29.41 17.75
CA THR A 472 34.13 30.59 17.90
C THR A 472 35.37 30.49 17.02
N ASP A 473 36.02 29.32 17.01
CA ASP A 473 37.24 29.09 16.24
C ASP A 473 36.98 29.07 14.72
N LEU A 474 35.82 28.54 14.28
CA LEU A 474 35.37 28.62 12.90
C LEU A 474 35.24 30.07 12.41
N GLN A 475 34.63 30.93 13.24
CA GLN A 475 34.48 32.36 12.92
C GLN A 475 35.84 33.08 12.91
N LYS A 476 36.66 32.89 13.95
CA LYS A 476 37.89 33.66 14.14
C LYS A 476 39.09 33.17 13.32
N ARG A 477 39.20 31.87 13.06
CA ARG A 477 40.38 31.26 12.41
C ARG A 477 40.12 30.85 10.98
N LEU A 478 38.89 30.44 10.65
CA LEU A 478 38.53 29.95 9.31
C LEU A 478 37.59 30.89 8.54
N GLY A 479 37.19 32.02 9.13
CA GLY A 479 36.42 33.07 8.45
C GLY A 479 34.96 32.74 8.19
N TYR A 480 34.39 31.77 8.90
CA TYR A 480 32.97 31.41 8.77
C TYR A 480 32.07 32.57 9.22
N THR A 481 30.92 32.75 8.56
CA THR A 481 29.87 33.67 9.05
C THR A 481 29.28 33.15 10.36
N THR A 482 28.71 34.04 11.18
CA THR A 482 28.05 33.65 12.43
C THR A 482 26.93 32.63 12.18
N GLU A 483 26.21 32.76 11.06
CA GLU A 483 25.18 31.81 10.65
C GLU A 483 25.78 30.45 10.26
N ALA A 484 26.83 30.43 9.43
CA ALA A 484 27.49 29.18 9.03
C ALA A 484 28.12 28.45 10.22
N ALA A 485 28.77 29.17 11.12
CA ALA A 485 29.35 28.59 12.32
C ALA A 485 28.27 28.04 13.29
N SER A 486 27.13 28.72 13.43
CA SER A 486 26.04 28.28 14.32
C SER A 486 25.43 26.93 13.94
N LYS A 487 25.62 26.50 12.68
CA LYS A 487 25.13 25.23 12.14
C LYS A 487 26.05 24.04 12.44
N VAL A 488 27.24 24.28 13.00
CA VAL A 488 28.09 23.22 13.56
C VAL A 488 27.68 22.98 15.01
N THR A 489 27.15 21.79 15.29
CA THR A 489 26.56 21.41 16.59
C THR A 489 27.30 20.22 17.21
N VAL A 490 27.29 20.14 18.55
CA VAL A 490 27.89 19.04 19.31
C VAL A 490 26.86 18.50 20.27
N ASN A 491 26.56 17.21 20.18
CA ASN A 491 25.52 16.55 20.97
C ASN A 491 26.08 15.36 21.74
N VAL A 492 25.53 15.11 22.92
CA VAL A 492 25.74 13.88 23.69
C VAL A 492 24.67 12.87 23.31
N GLN A 493 25.06 11.65 22.94
CA GLN A 493 24.15 10.54 22.71
C GLN A 493 24.45 9.38 23.67
N ASN A 494 23.41 8.62 24.06
CA ASN A 494 23.50 7.45 24.92
C ASN A 494 24.24 7.65 26.27
N GLY A 495 24.41 8.90 26.72
CA GLY A 495 25.14 9.27 27.94
C GLY A 495 26.67 9.17 27.83
N THR A 496 27.22 8.53 26.80
CA THR A 496 28.66 8.28 26.65
C THR A 496 29.21 8.48 25.23
N GLU A 497 28.48 9.14 24.34
CA GLU A 497 28.95 9.44 22.97
C GLU A 497 28.92 10.94 22.72
N ILE A 498 29.96 11.50 22.09
CA ILE A 498 29.99 12.90 21.64
C ILE A 498 30.02 12.91 20.11
N ARG A 499 29.07 13.60 19.50
CA ARG A 499 28.95 13.75 18.04
C ARG A 499 29.07 15.20 17.63
N VAL A 500 29.88 15.46 16.60
CA VAL A 500 29.97 16.78 15.95
C VAL A 500 29.32 16.69 14.58
N ASN A 501 28.38 17.60 14.30
CA ASN A 501 27.64 17.66 13.04
C ASN A 501 27.79 19.04 12.42
N ASP A 502 27.95 19.13 11.11
CA ASP A 502 27.78 20.37 10.35
C ASP A 502 26.53 20.27 9.46
N ALA A 503 25.52 21.10 9.74
CA ALA A 503 24.29 21.13 8.96
C ALA A 503 24.44 21.80 7.57
N ASN A 504 25.64 22.30 7.22
CA ASN A 504 25.95 22.77 5.86
C ASN A 504 26.58 21.70 4.96
N GLY A 505 26.84 20.49 5.47
CA GLY A 505 27.45 19.41 4.69
C GLY A 505 28.98 19.45 4.62
N GLY A 506 29.65 20.24 5.47
CA GLY A 506 31.12 20.22 5.56
C GLY A 506 31.65 18.86 6.03
N VAL A 507 32.78 18.43 5.46
CA VAL A 507 33.38 17.13 5.79
C VAL A 507 34.14 17.27 7.10
N ILE A 508 33.71 16.53 8.13
CA ILE A 508 34.37 16.48 9.43
C ILE A 508 35.17 15.18 9.54
N SER A 509 36.49 15.27 9.72
CA SER A 509 37.40 14.14 9.96
C SER A 509 38.23 14.35 11.24
N ASP A 510 38.87 13.29 11.75
CA ASP A 510 39.90 13.35 12.82
C ASP A 510 39.49 14.03 14.15
N PHE A 511 38.22 13.93 14.53
CA PHE A 511 37.75 14.51 15.80
C PHE A 511 38.29 13.70 16.99
N SER A 512 39.00 14.36 17.92
CA SER A 512 39.58 13.75 19.12
C SER A 512 39.57 14.71 20.31
N LEU A 513 39.60 14.15 21.53
CA LEU A 513 39.67 14.88 22.79
C LEU A 513 40.96 14.50 23.54
N SER A 514 41.57 15.49 24.20
CA SER A 514 42.77 15.32 25.02
C SER A 514 42.46 15.56 26.51
N SER A 515 42.75 14.60 27.39
CA SER A 515 42.55 14.69 28.86
C SER A 515 43.87 14.75 29.64
N VAL A 516 43.84 15.28 30.88
CA VAL A 516 45.01 15.32 31.79
C VAL A 516 45.05 14.07 32.69
N SER A 517 46.09 13.25 32.53
CA SER A 517 46.72 12.35 33.54
C SER A 517 45.93 11.25 34.27
N ALA A 518 46.53 10.05 34.25
CA ALA A 518 46.66 9.05 35.33
C ALA A 518 45.57 9.01 36.40
N GLY A 519 44.44 8.35 36.08
CA GLY A 519 43.38 8.03 37.05
C GLY A 519 42.16 7.39 36.40
N SER A 520 41.84 7.81 35.17
CA SER A 520 40.84 7.18 34.31
C SER A 520 41.53 6.37 33.22
N LYS A 521 41.30 5.05 33.16
CA LYS A 521 41.76 4.19 32.05
C LYS A 521 40.95 4.50 30.79
N ASN A 522 41.31 5.57 30.09
CA ASN A 522 41.14 5.63 28.64
C ASN A 522 42.41 5.03 28.03
N ILE A 523 42.31 3.79 27.56
CA ILE A 523 43.41 3.14 26.83
C ILE A 523 43.32 3.62 25.38
N ILE A 524 43.96 4.76 25.10
CA ILE A 524 44.58 4.98 23.79
C ILE A 524 46.07 4.99 24.09
N ALA A 525 46.74 3.89 23.78
CA ALA A 525 48.18 3.76 23.95
C ALA A 525 48.80 3.27 22.64
N ASN A 526 49.43 4.19 21.90
CA ASN A 526 50.55 3.87 21.03
C ASN A 526 51.77 3.57 21.91
N GLN A 527 51.74 2.45 22.64
CA GLN A 527 52.92 1.91 23.31
C GLN A 527 53.56 0.84 22.42
N LYS A 528 54.80 1.04 22.01
CA LYS A 528 55.67 -0.05 21.55
C LYS A 528 56.53 -0.50 22.72
N ASN A 529 56.11 -1.57 23.39
CA ASN A 529 56.96 -2.27 24.36
C ASN A 529 57.99 -3.10 23.59
N LEU A 530 59.28 -2.79 23.74
CA LEU A 530 60.35 -3.70 23.35
C LEU A 530 60.41 -4.84 24.36
N THR A 531 60.06 -6.06 23.94
CA THR A 531 60.39 -7.29 24.67
C THR A 531 61.69 -7.84 24.08
N GLY A 532 62.75 -7.91 24.89
CA GLY A 532 64.02 -8.54 24.49
C GLY A 532 65.32 -7.84 24.90
N VAL A 533 65.37 -7.13 26.03
CA VAL A 533 66.66 -6.72 26.62
C VAL A 533 66.69 -7.22 28.06
N ASP A 534 67.32 -8.39 28.27
CA ASP A 534 67.71 -8.83 29.61
C ASP A 534 68.89 -7.97 30.06
N ALA A 535 68.71 -7.16 31.10
CA ALA A 535 69.81 -6.45 31.74
C ALA A 535 70.59 -7.37 32.68
N MET A 536 71.26 -8.38 32.13
CA MET A 536 72.27 -9.11 32.90
C MET A 536 73.69 -8.54 32.79
N GLU A 537 73.97 -7.53 31.96
CA GLU A 537 75.20 -6.73 32.06
C GLU A 537 74.94 -5.26 31.65
N VAL A 538 74.68 -4.39 32.63
CA VAL A 538 74.65 -2.93 32.41
C VAL A 538 76.10 -2.46 32.23
N GLY A 539 76.59 -2.50 30.99
CA GLY A 539 77.93 -2.02 30.68
C GLY A 539 78.51 -2.54 29.38
N ASP A 540 78.05 -2.00 28.24
CA ASP A 540 78.87 -1.74 27.04
C ASP A 540 77.97 -1.38 25.82
N TYR A 541 77.35 -0.18 25.80
CA TYR A 541 76.69 0.37 24.61
C TYR A 541 77.36 1.68 24.17
N THR A 542 77.63 1.82 22.88
CA THR A 542 78.39 2.97 22.35
C THR A 542 77.52 4.03 21.69
N ALA A 543 76.30 3.69 21.26
CA ALA A 543 75.37 4.62 20.65
C ALA A 543 73.92 4.16 20.81
N LEU A 544 73.00 5.12 20.76
CA LEU A 544 71.55 4.91 20.62
C LEU A 544 71.04 5.67 19.39
N THR A 545 70.31 4.98 18.52
CA THR A 545 69.61 5.57 17.38
C THR A 545 68.11 5.36 17.55
N MET A 546 67.31 6.41 17.35
CA MET A 546 65.86 6.38 17.45
C MET A 546 65.23 7.21 16.33
N ASP A 547 64.17 6.70 15.70
CA ASP A 547 63.38 7.45 14.73
C ASP A 547 62.05 7.86 15.37
N ILE A 548 61.80 9.17 15.49
CA ILE A 548 60.60 9.74 16.12
C ILE A 548 59.96 10.71 15.14
N GLY A 549 58.75 10.38 14.65
CA GLY A 549 58.13 11.12 13.55
C GLY A 549 58.96 11.00 12.27
N ASN A 550 59.38 12.13 11.69
CA ASN A 550 60.24 12.16 10.49
C ASN A 550 61.73 12.40 10.83
N ASP A 551 62.08 12.50 12.12
CA ASP A 551 63.41 12.88 12.58
C ASP A 551 64.16 11.68 13.20
N THR A 552 65.46 11.57 12.90
CA THR A 552 66.35 10.55 13.48
C THR A 552 67.21 11.16 14.59
N VAL A 553 67.05 10.63 15.80
CA VAL A 553 67.84 10.96 17.00
C VAL A 553 69.02 10.00 17.10
N ASN A 554 70.24 10.54 17.02
CA ASN A 554 71.49 9.78 17.22
C ASN A 554 72.23 10.31 18.45
N LEU A 555 72.46 9.45 19.44
CA LEU A 555 73.11 9.80 20.71
C LEU A 555 74.41 9.03 20.89
N ASP A 556 75.48 9.73 21.29
CA ASP A 556 76.74 9.12 21.73
C ASP A 556 76.65 8.80 23.24
N LEU A 557 76.90 7.52 23.56
CA LEU A 557 76.82 6.97 24.91
C LEU A 557 78.19 6.64 25.52
N LYS A 558 79.31 6.96 24.85
CA LYS A 558 80.66 6.65 25.34
C LYS A 558 81.01 7.25 26.70
N ASP A 559 80.35 8.34 27.09
CA ASP A 559 80.56 9.05 28.36
C ASP A 559 79.47 8.77 29.40
N ALA A 560 78.50 7.88 29.11
CA ALA A 560 77.44 7.52 30.06
C ALA A 560 77.93 6.40 30.98
N ASP A 561 78.05 6.66 32.28
CA ASP A 561 78.40 5.64 33.29
C ASP A 561 77.20 4.71 33.52
N PRO A 562 77.28 3.42 33.14
CA PRO A 562 76.15 2.51 33.14
C PRO A 562 76.05 1.69 34.45
N SER A 563 76.69 2.13 35.54
CA SER A 563 76.72 1.36 36.80
C SER A 563 75.35 1.20 37.50
N ASP A 564 74.36 2.01 37.16
CA ASP A 564 72.98 1.95 37.70
C ASP A 564 71.95 2.25 36.58
N LEU A 565 70.96 1.37 36.44
CA LEU A 565 69.91 1.48 35.43
C LEU A 565 69.03 2.74 35.61
N ASP A 566 68.83 3.20 36.84
CA ASP A 566 68.09 4.43 37.12
C ASP A 566 68.84 5.66 36.60
N VAL A 567 70.14 5.72 36.89
CA VAL A 567 71.03 6.79 36.43
C VAL A 567 71.16 6.76 34.91
N PHE A 568 71.31 5.57 34.32
CA PHE A 568 71.41 5.39 32.88
C PHE A 568 70.13 5.81 32.15
N SER A 569 68.95 5.46 32.68
CA SER A 569 67.65 5.86 32.11
C SER A 569 67.45 7.37 32.11
N GLN A 570 67.89 8.06 33.18
CA GLN A 570 67.81 9.53 33.28
C GLN A 570 68.79 10.21 32.31
N VAL A 571 70.02 9.70 32.16
CA VAL A 571 70.99 10.23 31.20
C VAL A 571 70.49 10.08 29.75
N LEU A 572 69.87 8.94 29.43
CA LEU A 572 69.25 8.73 28.13
C LEU A 572 68.07 9.69 27.90
N GLN A 573 67.23 9.91 28.92
CA GLN A 573 66.13 10.86 28.84
C GLN A 573 66.66 12.27 28.52
N ASP A 574 67.60 12.77 29.31
CA ASP A 574 68.11 14.14 29.18
C ASP A 574 68.81 14.35 27.82
N LYS A 575 69.64 13.40 27.37
CA LYS A 575 70.28 13.45 26.04
C LYS A 575 69.27 13.38 24.89
N THR A 576 68.22 12.56 25.02
CA THR A 576 67.15 12.47 23.99
C THR A 576 66.42 13.80 23.85
N GLN A 577 65.99 14.39 24.97
CA GLN A 577 65.25 15.65 24.96
C GLN A 577 66.11 16.80 24.45
N ALA A 578 67.37 16.88 24.86
CA ALA A 578 68.31 17.88 24.35
C ALA A 578 68.50 17.75 22.82
N LYS A 579 68.63 16.53 22.31
CA LYS A 579 68.85 16.30 20.88
C LYS A 579 67.62 16.65 20.03
N LEU A 580 66.41 16.39 20.53
CA LEU A 580 65.16 16.78 19.86
C LEU A 580 65.02 18.31 19.78
N ILE A 581 65.42 19.04 20.84
CA ILE A 581 65.46 20.51 20.81
C ILE A 581 66.46 21.01 19.75
N GLU A 582 67.63 20.38 19.62
CA GLU A 582 68.59 20.70 18.54
C GLU A 582 68.01 20.44 17.14
N LEU A 583 67.15 19.44 16.99
CA LEU A 583 66.45 19.10 15.74
C LEU A 583 65.25 20.03 15.46
N GLY A 584 65.01 21.04 16.31
CA GLY A 584 64.02 22.09 16.10
C GLY A 584 62.70 21.90 16.83
N TRP A 585 62.59 20.87 17.68
CA TRP A 585 61.40 20.66 18.51
C TRP A 585 61.33 21.72 19.63
N SER A 586 60.13 22.15 19.99
CA SER A 586 59.97 23.03 21.14
C SER A 586 60.36 22.34 22.43
N THR A 587 60.73 23.12 23.45
CA THR A 587 61.05 22.59 24.79
C THR A 587 59.90 21.78 25.37
N PHE A 588 58.66 22.13 25.01
CA PHE A 588 57.46 21.39 25.39
C PHE A 588 57.35 20.06 24.65
N GLU A 589 57.49 20.04 23.32
CA GLU A 589 57.41 18.81 22.51
C GLU A 589 58.52 17.81 22.88
N ALA A 590 59.76 18.29 23.05
CA ALA A 590 60.85 17.43 23.48
C ALA A 590 60.60 16.83 24.88
N SER A 591 59.97 17.58 25.81
CA SER A 591 59.64 17.07 27.15
C SER A 591 58.58 15.96 27.17
N GLN A 592 57.83 15.79 26.06
CA GLN A 592 56.84 14.70 25.92
C GLN A 592 57.48 13.36 25.54
N VAL A 593 58.75 13.35 25.10
CA VAL A 593 59.52 12.13 24.89
C VAL A 593 60.20 11.74 26.19
N THR A 594 59.87 10.57 26.73
CA THR A 594 60.32 10.07 28.04
C THR A 594 61.02 8.73 27.89
N VAL A 595 62.07 8.52 28.69
CA VAL A 595 62.80 7.26 28.81
C VAL A 595 62.77 6.88 30.29
N THR A 596 62.17 5.74 30.62
CA THR A 596 61.96 5.32 32.03
C THR A 596 62.26 3.83 32.20
N LYS A 597 62.61 3.38 33.41
CA LYS A 597 62.65 1.94 33.71
C LYS A 597 61.24 1.36 33.82
N ASP A 598 61.07 0.11 33.40
CA ASP A 598 59.83 -0.63 33.59
C ASP A 598 59.65 -0.97 35.09
N PRO A 599 58.59 -0.50 35.76
CA PRO A 599 58.39 -0.77 37.18
C PRO A 599 57.95 -2.22 37.48
N LEU A 600 57.58 -2.99 36.46
CA LEU A 600 57.05 -4.35 36.59
C LEU A 600 58.05 -5.43 36.16
N VAL A 601 59.15 -5.05 35.50
CA VAL A 601 60.17 -5.97 34.98
C VAL A 601 61.58 -5.39 35.23
N GLU A 602 62.35 -6.06 36.09
CA GLU A 602 63.72 -5.66 36.42
C GLU A 602 64.62 -5.72 35.16
N GLY A 603 65.36 -4.63 34.88
CA GLY A 603 66.28 -4.57 33.73
C GLY A 603 65.76 -3.96 32.43
N LYS A 604 64.49 -3.54 32.36
CA LYS A 604 63.87 -3.08 31.11
C LYS A 604 63.69 -1.56 31.04
N LEU A 605 63.94 -0.97 29.86
CA LEU A 605 63.71 0.45 29.57
C LEU A 605 62.50 0.64 28.65
N ILE A 606 61.74 1.72 28.89
CA ILE A 606 60.55 2.12 28.14
C ILE A 606 60.82 3.50 27.52
N PHE A 607 60.71 3.57 26.20
CA PHE A 607 60.73 4.82 25.42
C PHE A 607 59.31 5.18 25.02
N ASN A 608 58.88 6.42 25.28
CA ASN A 608 57.50 6.84 25.06
C ASN A 608 57.44 8.28 24.58
N ASP A 609 56.67 8.55 23.52
CA ASP A 609 56.30 9.91 23.12
C ASP A 609 54.80 10.13 23.36
N VAL A 610 54.48 11.01 24.31
CA VAL A 610 53.09 11.40 24.56
C VAL A 610 52.64 12.61 23.72
N GLY A 611 53.53 13.15 22.89
CA GLY A 611 53.28 14.22 21.93
C GLY A 611 52.60 13.75 20.63
N GLY A 612 52.50 12.44 20.41
CA GLY A 612 51.77 11.84 19.28
C GLY A 612 52.61 11.59 18.03
N HIS A 613 53.92 11.76 18.09
CA HIS A 613 54.83 11.37 17.01
C HIS A 613 55.17 9.89 17.18
N GLN A 614 55.05 9.10 16.12
CA GLN A 614 55.32 7.66 16.22
C GLN A 614 56.82 7.42 16.44
N ILE A 615 57.17 6.67 17.49
CA ILE A 615 58.52 6.09 17.64
C ILE A 615 58.58 4.85 16.74
N GLN A 616 59.23 5.00 15.59
CA GLN A 616 59.26 3.96 14.55
C GLN A 616 60.32 2.90 14.87
N SER A 617 61.49 3.34 15.33
CA SER A 617 62.64 2.49 15.64
C SER A 617 63.40 2.98 16.87
N VAL A 618 63.99 2.05 17.62
CA VAL A 618 64.94 2.30 18.71
C VAL A 618 66.00 1.20 18.63
N ALA A 619 67.27 1.55 18.52
CA ALA A 619 68.37 0.61 18.40
C ALA A 619 69.55 1.05 19.28
N LEU A 620 70.01 0.15 20.14
CA LEU A 620 71.24 0.30 20.94
C LEU A 620 72.38 -0.46 20.27
N THR A 621 73.54 0.17 20.13
CA THR A 621 74.73 -0.45 19.53
C THR A 621 75.67 -0.94 20.64
N PRO A 622 75.77 -2.27 20.89
CA PRO A 622 76.69 -2.81 21.89
C PRO A 622 78.16 -2.60 21.48
N ARG A 623 79.06 -2.53 22.46
CA ARG A 623 80.50 -2.48 22.23
C ARG A 623 80.95 -3.83 21.71
N THR A 624 81.48 -3.87 20.50
CA THR A 624 81.87 -5.12 19.86
C THR A 624 83.17 -5.67 20.44
N THR A 625 83.10 -6.80 21.15
CA THR A 625 84.11 -7.86 20.99
C THR A 625 83.43 -9.03 20.27
N GLY A 626 84.09 -9.56 19.25
CA GLY A 626 83.45 -10.20 18.09
C GLY A 626 82.66 -11.50 18.32
N LEU A 627 81.91 -11.85 17.27
CA LEU A 627 81.12 -13.07 16.96
C LEU A 627 79.60 -13.10 17.32
N ASN A 628 78.82 -12.65 16.33
CA ASN A 628 77.63 -13.24 15.66
C ASN A 628 76.58 -14.15 16.38
N LEU A 629 75.30 -13.78 16.14
CA LEU A 629 73.99 -14.49 16.21
C LEU A 629 73.08 -14.22 17.45
N PRO A 630 71.85 -13.65 17.26
CA PRO A 630 70.86 -13.50 18.34
C PRO A 630 69.89 -14.69 18.43
N VAL A 631 69.67 -15.12 19.68
CA VAL A 631 68.71 -16.13 20.16
C VAL A 631 67.46 -15.42 20.71
N ALA A 632 66.27 -15.96 20.43
CA ALA A 632 65.00 -15.60 21.08
C ALA A 632 64.74 -16.49 22.33
N PRO A 633 63.94 -16.04 23.33
CA PRO A 633 63.83 -16.68 24.64
C PRO A 633 62.82 -17.85 24.70
N VAL A 634 63.11 -18.84 25.55
CA VAL A 634 62.28 -20.01 25.88
C VAL A 634 61.76 -19.89 27.32
N MET A 635 60.47 -20.19 27.54
CA MET A 635 59.90 -20.60 28.83
C MET A 635 58.93 -21.77 28.59
N THR A 636 59.06 -22.85 29.36
CA THR A 636 57.96 -23.49 30.14
C THR A 636 58.39 -24.81 30.79
N SER A 637 57.83 -25.08 31.97
CA SER A 637 57.84 -26.39 32.64
C SER A 637 56.44 -27.03 32.54
N GLY A 638 56.34 -28.17 31.85
CA GLY A 638 55.70 -29.39 32.35
C GLY A 638 54.16 -29.53 32.43
N GLU A 639 53.39 -29.35 31.36
CA GLU A 639 51.99 -29.84 31.27
C GLU A 639 51.73 -30.58 29.94
N SER A 640 51.07 -31.76 29.97
CA SER A 640 50.58 -32.45 28.78
C SER A 640 49.14 -32.01 28.49
N THR A 641 48.83 -31.65 27.25
CA THR A 641 47.50 -31.20 26.85
C THR A 641 46.81 -32.24 25.95
N LEU A 642 45.48 -32.34 26.05
CA LEU A 642 44.63 -33.20 25.21
C LEU A 642 43.81 -32.32 24.26
N THR A 643 43.94 -32.53 22.94
CA THR A 643 43.20 -31.80 21.90
C THR A 643 42.25 -32.71 21.13
N LEU A 644 41.08 -32.18 20.75
CA LEU A 644 40.07 -32.84 19.93
C LEU A 644 40.01 -32.17 18.54
N GLU A 645 40.02 -32.96 17.48
CA GLU A 645 39.91 -32.48 16.10
C GLU A 645 38.94 -33.34 15.28
N GLY A 646 38.17 -32.72 14.38
CA GLY A 646 37.38 -33.41 13.34
C GLY A 646 36.16 -34.19 13.84
N VAL A 647 35.13 -33.49 14.34
CA VAL A 647 33.86 -34.10 14.75
C VAL A 647 32.90 -34.11 13.54
N ASP A 648 32.68 -35.28 12.93
CA ASP A 648 31.70 -35.46 11.83
C ASP A 648 30.57 -36.41 12.24
N PHE A 649 29.32 -36.02 12.03
CA PHE A 649 28.13 -36.82 12.38
C PHE A 649 27.70 -37.77 11.25
N GLY A 650 27.32 -38.99 11.62
CA GLY A 650 26.65 -39.94 10.73
C GLY A 650 25.17 -39.60 10.51
N ALA A 651 24.63 -39.89 9.33
CA ALA A 651 23.29 -39.46 8.89
C ALA A 651 22.09 -40.26 9.48
N ALA A 652 22.25 -40.97 10.60
CA ALA A 652 21.22 -41.90 11.12
C ALA A 652 20.48 -41.34 12.36
N PRO A 653 19.16 -41.60 12.51
CA PRO A 653 18.39 -41.22 13.69
C PRO A 653 18.76 -42.08 14.92
N VAL A 654 18.73 -41.48 16.12
CA VAL A 654 19.15 -42.10 17.38
C VAL A 654 18.20 -43.25 17.79
N ASP A 655 18.57 -44.49 17.47
CA ASP A 655 18.05 -45.68 18.13
C ASP A 655 19.02 -46.15 19.24
N THR A 656 18.65 -47.23 19.94
CA THR A 656 19.06 -47.65 21.29
C THR A 656 20.57 -47.91 21.56
N GLU A 657 21.49 -47.34 20.79
CA GLU A 657 22.94 -47.44 20.98
C GLU A 657 23.57 -46.13 21.48
N SER A 658 24.72 -46.23 22.18
CA SER A 658 25.45 -45.12 22.84
C SER A 658 25.66 -43.91 21.90
N LEU A 659 25.57 -42.69 22.43
CA LEU A 659 25.75 -41.43 21.68
C LEU A 659 27.07 -41.37 20.89
N LEU A 660 28.07 -42.14 21.34
CA LEU A 660 29.37 -42.29 20.68
C LEU A 660 29.29 -42.96 19.30
N SER A 661 28.26 -43.77 19.02
CA SER A 661 28.07 -44.44 17.72
C SER A 661 27.67 -43.51 16.57
N HIS A 662 27.26 -42.27 16.90
CA HIS A 662 26.82 -41.27 15.93
C HIS A 662 27.97 -40.39 15.40
N PHE A 663 29.18 -40.52 15.95
CA PHE A 663 30.38 -39.88 15.42
C PHE A 663 31.04 -40.78 14.39
N SER A 664 31.14 -40.30 13.15
CA SER A 664 31.81 -41.03 12.06
C SER A 664 33.33 -41.05 12.26
N SER A 665 33.88 -40.02 12.89
CA SER A 665 35.24 -40.02 13.40
C SER A 665 35.42 -39.15 14.64
N LEU A 666 36.38 -39.51 15.49
CA LEU A 666 36.75 -38.73 16.67
C LEU A 666 38.26 -38.86 16.89
N LYS A 667 38.99 -37.73 16.77
CA LYS A 667 40.45 -37.74 16.91
C LYS A 667 40.89 -37.07 18.21
N PHE A 668 41.65 -37.80 19.01
CA PHE A 668 42.32 -37.32 20.21
C PHE A 668 43.82 -37.24 19.98
N THR A 669 44.42 -36.16 20.45
CA THR A 669 45.85 -35.95 20.35
C THR A 669 46.42 -35.55 21.68
N THR A 670 47.48 -36.23 22.11
CA THR A 670 48.23 -35.88 23.32
C THR A 670 49.56 -35.28 22.92
N THR A 671 49.96 -34.19 23.56
CA THR A 671 51.28 -33.59 23.41
C THR A 671 52.03 -33.60 24.75
N ASP A 672 53.35 -33.74 24.71
CA ASP A 672 54.17 -33.51 25.90
C ASP A 672 54.37 -32.01 26.16
N ALA A 673 55.13 -31.69 27.20
CA ALA A 673 55.43 -30.32 27.62
C ALA A 673 56.21 -29.48 26.59
N THR A 674 56.67 -30.08 25.48
CA THR A 674 57.34 -29.39 24.38
C THR A 674 56.42 -29.14 23.18
N GLY A 675 55.14 -29.52 23.29
CA GLY A 675 54.18 -29.48 22.18
C GLY A 675 54.38 -30.62 21.17
N THR A 676 55.32 -31.53 21.43
CA THR A 676 55.57 -32.68 20.54
C THR A 676 54.42 -33.67 20.67
N LEU A 677 53.85 -34.06 19.53
CA LEU A 677 52.82 -35.10 19.44
C LEU A 677 53.35 -36.41 20.02
N THR A 678 52.81 -36.81 21.17
CA THR A 678 53.18 -38.06 21.82
C THR A 678 52.29 -39.21 21.37
N SER A 679 51.01 -38.94 21.07
CA SER A 679 50.11 -39.93 20.46
C SER A 679 48.93 -39.26 19.75
N THR A 680 48.51 -39.89 18.66
CA THR A 680 47.30 -39.52 17.90
C THR A 680 46.41 -40.74 17.82
N ILE A 681 45.16 -40.60 18.25
CA ILE A 681 44.15 -41.66 18.21
C ILE A 681 43.02 -41.15 17.32
N ALA A 682 42.82 -41.79 16.17
CA ALA A 682 41.65 -41.54 15.32
C ALA A 682 40.69 -42.71 15.46
N LEU A 683 39.51 -42.45 16.01
CA LEU A 683 38.40 -43.39 16.05
C LEU A 683 37.57 -43.19 14.79
N THR A 684 37.13 -44.27 14.17
CA THR A 684 36.20 -44.25 13.04
C THR A 684 34.99 -45.11 13.39
N ALA A 685 33.89 -45.03 12.65
CA ALA A 685 32.69 -45.85 12.87
C ALA A 685 32.98 -47.37 13.07
N ALA A 686 34.06 -47.89 12.47
CA ALA A 686 34.49 -49.29 12.60
C ALA A 686 35.13 -49.65 13.96
N SER A 687 35.53 -48.67 14.77
CA SER A 687 36.23 -48.85 16.05
C SER A 687 35.28 -49.13 17.23
N PHE A 688 33.99 -48.80 17.08
CA PHE A 688 32.98 -48.84 18.14
C PHE A 688 32.31 -50.22 18.42
N PRO A 689 32.22 -51.21 17.50
CA PRO A 689 31.46 -52.44 17.75
C PRO A 689 32.13 -53.48 18.66
N SER A 690 33.33 -53.22 19.21
CA SER A 690 34.14 -54.27 19.88
C SER A 690 34.16 -54.23 21.41
N LEU A 691 33.44 -53.31 22.05
CA LEU A 691 33.31 -53.26 23.51
C LEU A 691 32.26 -54.28 23.99
N THR A 692 32.62 -55.57 23.93
CA THR A 692 31.83 -56.63 24.57
C THR A 692 31.99 -56.55 26.09
N GLY A 693 30.93 -56.15 26.81
CA GLY A 693 30.91 -56.20 28.27
C GLY A 693 30.12 -55.12 29.01
N VAL A 694 29.41 -54.23 28.31
CA VAL A 694 28.55 -53.22 28.97
C VAL A 694 27.11 -53.71 28.93
N ASP A 695 26.46 -53.85 30.08
CA ASP A 695 25.05 -54.23 30.20
C ASP A 695 24.17 -53.28 29.36
N PRO A 696 23.13 -53.79 28.67
CA PRO A 696 22.24 -52.94 27.90
C PRO A 696 21.54 -51.92 28.80
N ILE A 697 21.69 -50.63 28.45
CA ILE A 697 21.03 -49.49 29.11
C ILE A 697 19.50 -49.70 29.02
N PRO A 698 18.71 -49.45 30.09
CA PRO A 698 17.25 -49.54 30.02
C PRO A 698 16.70 -48.65 28.89
N SER A 699 15.67 -49.11 28.20
CA SER A 699 15.04 -48.40 27.07
C SER A 699 14.49 -47.03 27.49
N TYR A 700 15.26 -45.95 27.30
CA TYR A 700 14.77 -44.59 27.35
C TYR A 700 14.61 -44.08 25.91
N ALA A 701 13.37 -43.88 25.47
CA ALA A 701 13.01 -43.59 24.08
C ALA A 701 13.40 -42.18 23.58
N THR A 702 14.05 -41.36 24.42
CA THR A 702 14.48 -40.00 24.07
C THR A 702 15.73 -39.64 24.86
N PHE A 703 16.83 -39.33 24.18
CA PHE A 703 18.03 -38.77 24.80
C PHE A 703 17.70 -37.40 25.40
N ASP A 704 17.97 -37.23 26.70
CA ASP A 704 17.77 -35.98 27.44
C ASP A 704 19.12 -35.46 27.97
N PRO A 705 19.70 -34.39 27.38
CA PRO A 705 20.98 -33.82 27.81
C PRO A 705 20.92 -33.13 29.17
N THR A 706 19.73 -32.93 29.74
CA THR A 706 19.55 -32.34 31.06
C THR A 706 19.52 -33.37 32.19
N ASN A 707 19.43 -34.66 31.84
CA ASN A 707 19.47 -35.76 32.82
C ASN A 707 20.93 -36.12 33.16
N THR A 708 21.33 -35.83 34.39
CA THR A 708 22.69 -36.04 34.90
C THR A 708 23.11 -37.53 34.85
N ASP A 709 22.18 -38.45 35.06
CA ASP A 709 22.46 -39.90 35.03
C ASP A 709 22.80 -40.37 33.60
N HIS A 710 22.12 -39.82 32.57
CA HIS A 710 22.45 -40.10 31.17
C HIS A 710 23.83 -39.58 30.80
N MET A 711 24.21 -38.41 31.32
CA MET A 711 25.50 -37.81 31.03
C MET A 711 26.66 -38.49 31.77
N ASP A 712 26.43 -38.98 32.99
CA ASP A 712 27.43 -39.76 33.73
C ASP A 712 27.71 -41.13 33.11
N LEU A 713 26.69 -41.76 32.49
CA LEU A 713 26.85 -42.96 31.66
C LEU A 713 27.78 -42.69 30.46
N ILE A 714 27.56 -41.60 29.73
CA ILE A 714 28.40 -41.20 28.59
C ILE A 714 29.83 -40.86 29.05
N ALA A 715 29.97 -40.18 30.20
CA ALA A 715 31.28 -39.90 30.80
C ALA A 715 32.04 -41.20 31.12
N THR A 716 31.32 -42.23 31.57
CA THR A 716 31.87 -43.56 31.89
C THR A 716 32.34 -44.29 30.62
N ASP A 717 31.57 -44.24 29.53
CA ASP A 717 31.96 -44.81 28.24
C ASP A 717 33.22 -44.12 27.68
N LEU A 718 33.25 -42.78 27.68
CA LEU A 718 34.41 -41.97 27.29
C LEU A 718 35.64 -42.28 28.14
N GLN A 719 35.46 -42.42 29.45
CA GLN A 719 36.54 -42.79 30.37
C GLN A 719 37.08 -44.18 30.06
N THR A 720 36.21 -45.14 29.77
CA THR A 720 36.59 -46.52 29.44
C THR A 720 37.37 -46.58 28.12
N LEU A 721 36.93 -45.83 27.12
CA LEU A 721 37.59 -45.72 25.81
C LEU A 721 38.98 -45.06 25.91
N LEU A 722 39.11 -43.98 26.70
CA LEU A 722 40.38 -43.31 26.95
C LEU A 722 41.36 -44.23 27.70
N LYS A 723 40.88 -44.98 28.71
CA LYS A 723 41.69 -45.95 29.46
C LYS A 723 42.17 -47.13 28.61
N ALA A 724 41.36 -47.59 27.67
CA ALA A 724 41.73 -48.73 26.80
C ALA A 724 42.86 -48.37 25.80
N THR A 725 43.03 -47.09 25.47
CA THR A 725 43.83 -46.67 24.32
C THR A 725 45.06 -45.83 24.70
N ALA A 726 45.01 -45.06 25.78
CA ALA A 726 46.17 -44.36 26.32
C ALA A 726 46.96 -45.33 27.22
N LYS A 727 48.03 -45.95 26.68
CA LYS A 727 48.91 -46.92 27.37
C LYS A 727 49.30 -46.50 28.80
N GLY A 728 48.45 -46.81 29.79
CA GLY A 728 48.76 -46.74 31.21
C GLY A 728 48.43 -45.43 31.96
N THR A 729 47.88 -44.39 31.34
CA THR A 729 47.53 -43.15 32.06
C THR A 729 46.05 -43.18 32.46
N THR A 730 45.76 -43.28 33.75
CA THR A 730 44.37 -43.35 34.24
C THR A 730 43.74 -41.95 34.18
N THR A 731 42.94 -41.67 33.16
CA THR A 731 42.18 -40.41 33.06
C THR A 731 40.84 -40.55 33.78
N THR A 732 40.38 -39.47 34.41
CA THR A 732 39.00 -39.36 34.93
C THR A 732 38.21 -38.41 34.07
N VAL A 733 37.04 -38.86 33.60
CA VAL A 733 36.06 -38.04 32.89
C VAL A 733 34.84 -37.93 33.79
N LYS A 734 34.35 -36.71 34.00
CA LYS A 734 33.12 -36.45 34.75
C LYS A 734 32.28 -35.41 34.03
N TRP A 735 30.97 -35.54 34.13
CA TRP A 735 30.06 -34.50 33.69
C TRP A 735 30.02 -33.36 34.72
N ASP A 736 30.29 -32.13 34.27
CA ASP A 736 30.03 -30.91 35.02
C ASP A 736 28.73 -30.28 34.50
N GLY A 737 27.62 -30.59 35.19
CA GLY A 737 26.31 -30.06 34.86
C GLY A 737 26.17 -28.53 35.00
N THR A 738 27.13 -27.86 35.63
CA THR A 738 27.13 -26.38 35.77
C THR A 738 27.59 -25.71 34.48
N ASN A 739 28.62 -26.29 33.84
CA ASN A 739 29.24 -25.76 32.63
C ASN A 739 28.79 -26.50 31.36
N ASN A 740 27.88 -27.46 31.51
CA ASN A 740 27.36 -28.31 30.44
C ASN A 740 28.51 -28.99 29.64
N ALA A 741 29.52 -29.47 30.37
CA ALA A 741 30.75 -29.96 29.78
C ALA A 741 31.31 -31.21 30.48
N PHE A 742 32.02 -32.05 29.74
CA PHE A 742 32.82 -33.14 30.27
C PHE A 742 34.21 -32.64 30.63
N VAL A 743 34.58 -32.82 31.89
CA VAL A 743 35.89 -32.42 32.40
C VAL A 743 36.81 -33.64 32.44
N VAL A 744 37.94 -33.55 31.75
CA VAL A 744 38.97 -34.59 31.71
C VAL A 744 40.16 -34.17 32.57
N LYS A 745 40.55 -35.05 33.49
CA LYS A 745 41.68 -34.83 34.40
C LYS A 745 42.69 -35.98 34.34
N ASP A 746 43.95 -35.65 34.60
CA ASP A 746 45.04 -36.62 34.71
C ASP A 746 44.99 -37.42 36.04
N THR A 747 45.94 -38.33 36.23
CA THR A 747 46.07 -39.17 37.44
C THR A 747 46.32 -38.37 38.73
N SER A 748 46.75 -37.11 38.63
CA SER A 748 47.03 -36.20 39.75
C SER A 748 45.88 -35.24 40.04
N GLY A 749 44.81 -35.27 39.24
CA GLY A 749 43.65 -34.40 39.36
C GLY A 749 43.80 -33.04 38.69
N ASN A 750 44.85 -32.83 37.89
CA ASN A 750 45.07 -31.62 37.10
C ASN A 750 44.17 -31.63 35.86
N PHE A 751 43.69 -30.44 35.49
CA PHE A 751 42.78 -30.25 34.36
C PHE A 751 43.53 -30.43 33.04
N MET A 752 43.05 -31.36 32.19
CA MET A 752 43.66 -31.61 30.88
C MET A 752 42.89 -30.96 29.75
N SER A 753 41.56 -31.06 29.78
CA SER A 753 40.67 -30.45 28.79
C SER A 753 39.21 -30.47 29.26
N GLU A 754 38.40 -29.63 28.62
CA GLU A 754 36.95 -29.55 28.79
C GLU A 754 36.27 -29.65 27.43
N LEU A 755 35.24 -30.48 27.38
CA LEU A 755 34.44 -30.76 26.18
C LEU A 755 33.00 -30.36 26.43
N SER A 756 32.57 -29.24 25.86
CA SER A 756 31.26 -28.63 26.08
C SER A 756 30.22 -29.17 25.10
N LEU A 757 28.98 -29.35 25.56
CA LEU A 757 27.83 -29.65 24.70
C LEU A 757 27.18 -28.36 24.23
N THR A 758 27.18 -28.12 22.92
CA THR A 758 26.42 -27.03 22.28
C THR A 758 25.22 -27.58 21.53
N THR A 759 24.10 -26.86 21.54
CA THR A 759 22.95 -27.17 20.69
C THR A 759 23.01 -26.30 19.44
N ASP A 760 23.28 -26.90 18.28
CA ASP A 760 23.06 -26.25 16.99
C ASP A 760 21.64 -26.57 16.48
N THR A 761 21.14 -25.68 15.62
CA THR A 761 19.82 -25.48 14.98
C THR A 761 19.10 -26.70 14.38
N THR A 762 19.54 -27.92 14.63
CA THR A 762 18.88 -29.18 14.25
C THR A 762 18.89 -30.21 15.39
N THR A 763 18.18 -29.93 16.48
CA THR A 763 17.68 -30.88 17.52
C THR A 763 18.62 -31.93 18.15
N TYR A 764 19.94 -31.90 17.93
CA TYR A 764 20.89 -32.85 18.53
C TYR A 764 22.09 -32.11 19.17
N PRO A 765 22.64 -32.61 20.29
CA PRO A 765 23.78 -31.98 20.95
C PRO A 765 25.10 -32.28 20.21
N THR A 766 25.97 -31.28 20.09
CA THR A 766 27.31 -31.39 19.49
C THR A 766 28.41 -31.14 20.52
N LEU A 767 29.53 -31.89 20.43
CA LEU A 767 30.68 -31.75 21.34
C LEU A 767 31.68 -30.73 20.74
N VAL A 768 31.98 -29.65 21.46
CA VAL A 768 32.94 -28.61 21.06
C VAL A 768 33.93 -28.31 22.21
N LYS A 769 35.16 -27.89 21.88
CA LYS A 769 36.16 -27.51 22.88
C LYS A 769 35.77 -26.17 23.53
N GLY A 770 35.69 -26.13 24.86
CA GLY A 770 35.36 -24.93 25.62
C GLY A 770 36.52 -23.93 25.67
N GLY A 771 36.32 -22.73 25.08
CA GLY A 771 37.16 -21.55 25.29
C GLY A 771 37.78 -20.93 24.02
N GLY A 772 37.26 -19.78 23.58
CA GLY A 772 37.98 -18.82 22.73
C GLY A 772 37.63 -18.81 21.22
N THR A 773 37.06 -17.68 20.79
CA THR A 773 36.81 -17.14 19.44
C THR A 773 37.45 -17.84 18.22
N VAL A 774 36.62 -18.20 17.25
CA VAL A 774 37.04 -18.51 15.87
C VAL A 774 37.42 -17.21 15.16
N LYS A 775 38.71 -17.06 14.86
CA LYS A 775 39.24 -16.17 13.82
C LYS A 775 39.96 -17.03 12.79
N VAL A 776 39.75 -16.75 11.51
CA VAL A 776 40.54 -17.33 10.41
C VAL A 776 41.35 -16.18 9.81
N ASP A 777 42.68 -16.24 9.92
CA ASP A 777 43.59 -15.61 8.98
C ASP A 777 44.88 -16.45 8.86
N VAL A 778 45.20 -16.77 7.60
CA VAL A 778 46.46 -17.23 6.95
C VAL A 778 47.26 -18.39 7.57
N VAL A 779 47.51 -19.42 6.76
CA VAL A 779 48.28 -20.63 7.09
C VAL A 779 49.79 -20.43 6.85
N THR A 780 50.60 -20.68 7.88
CA THR A 780 52.05 -20.95 7.84
C THR A 780 52.33 -22.30 8.50
N ASP A 781 53.39 -23.00 8.12
CA ASP A 781 53.81 -24.23 8.82
C ASP A 781 54.60 -23.95 10.11
N THR A 782 54.92 -25.07 10.77
CA THR A 782 55.54 -25.20 12.09
C THR A 782 56.95 -24.64 12.23
N ASP A 783 57.60 -24.16 11.16
CA ASP A 783 58.90 -23.47 11.25
C ASP A 783 58.80 -21.96 10.95
N GLY A 784 57.58 -21.42 10.82
CA GLY A 784 57.34 -20.01 10.51
C GLY A 784 57.47 -19.67 9.02
N ASN A 785 57.50 -20.67 8.13
CA ASN A 785 57.42 -20.45 6.69
C ASN A 785 55.97 -20.50 6.21
N VAL A 786 55.64 -19.65 5.25
CA VAL A 786 54.32 -19.65 4.59
C VAL A 786 54.16 -20.96 3.82
N LEU A 787 53.14 -21.77 4.14
CA LEU A 787 52.75 -22.89 3.29
C LEU A 787 52.13 -22.31 2.01
N THR A 788 52.96 -22.11 0.99
CA THR A 788 52.49 -21.68 -0.32
C THR A 788 51.91 -22.89 -1.06
N PRO A 789 50.65 -22.82 -1.55
CA PRO A 789 50.13 -23.87 -2.39
C PRO A 789 50.81 -23.80 -3.77
N SER A 790 50.91 -24.94 -4.46
CA SER A 790 51.19 -25.03 -5.91
C SER A 790 50.11 -24.35 -6.78
N SER A 791 49.22 -23.58 -6.16
CA SER A 791 48.20 -22.76 -6.77
C SER A 791 48.02 -21.42 -6.04
N TYR A 792 47.90 -20.34 -6.80
CA TYR A 792 47.60 -18.99 -6.30
C TYR A 792 46.20 -18.58 -6.78
N THR A 793 45.34 -18.11 -5.88
CA THR A 793 43.96 -17.71 -6.23
C THR A 793 43.79 -16.21 -6.05
N LEU A 794 43.48 -15.51 -7.13
CA LEU A 794 43.03 -14.13 -7.10
C LEU A 794 41.50 -14.13 -7.00
N SER A 795 40.97 -13.68 -5.86
CA SER A 795 39.54 -13.75 -5.56
C SER A 795 38.80 -12.45 -5.91
N ASN A 796 37.52 -12.55 -6.22
CA ASN A 796 36.61 -11.45 -6.56
C ASN A 796 37.09 -10.59 -7.75
N VAL A 797 37.57 -11.22 -8.81
CA VAL A 797 37.88 -10.53 -10.08
C VAL A 797 36.58 -10.19 -10.79
N SER A 798 36.09 -8.98 -10.58
CA SER A 798 34.86 -8.48 -11.21
C SER A 798 35.17 -7.49 -12.33
N PHE A 799 34.42 -7.57 -13.41
CA PHE A 799 34.33 -6.49 -14.39
C PHE A 799 33.26 -5.49 -13.92
N PRO A 800 33.39 -4.19 -14.23
CA PRO A 800 32.38 -3.19 -13.87
C PRO A 800 31.00 -3.60 -14.41
N LEU A 801 29.98 -3.58 -13.55
CA LEU A 801 28.59 -3.94 -13.91
C LEU A 801 27.92 -2.89 -14.82
N ASN A 802 28.56 -1.73 -15.03
CA ASN A 802 27.91 -0.53 -15.57
C ASN A 802 28.47 -0.09 -16.94
N SER A 803 29.26 -0.93 -17.62
CA SER A 803 29.69 -0.69 -19.01
C SER A 803 30.01 -2.01 -19.73
N THR A 804 29.70 -2.10 -21.02
CA THR A 804 30.10 -3.23 -21.86
C THR A 804 31.61 -3.46 -21.71
N PRO A 805 32.08 -4.64 -21.26
CA PRO A 805 33.50 -4.88 -21.02
C PRO A 805 34.31 -4.59 -22.28
N THR A 806 35.28 -3.68 -22.20
CA THR A 806 36.02 -3.16 -23.37
C THR A 806 37.36 -3.85 -23.59
N GLY A 807 37.79 -4.73 -22.68
CA GLY A 807 39.08 -5.42 -22.75
C GLY A 807 40.27 -4.52 -22.41
N GLN A 808 39.99 -3.31 -21.94
CA GLN A 808 40.96 -2.29 -21.55
C GLN A 808 40.97 -2.07 -20.03
N GLU A 809 40.31 -2.91 -19.24
CA GLU A 809 40.23 -2.76 -17.79
C GLU A 809 41.57 -3.08 -17.10
N PHE A 810 42.37 -3.99 -17.67
CA PHE A 810 43.68 -4.41 -17.17
C PHE A 810 44.78 -4.16 -18.21
N SER A 811 45.90 -3.54 -17.82
CA SER A 811 46.99 -3.19 -18.73
C SER A 811 48.16 -4.17 -18.65
N THR A 812 48.60 -4.48 -17.44
CA THR A 812 49.75 -5.35 -17.18
C THR A 812 49.48 -6.31 -16.02
N PHE A 813 50.38 -7.28 -15.81
CA PHE A 813 50.38 -8.13 -14.62
C PHE A 813 51.81 -8.36 -14.14
N ASP A 814 51.95 -8.70 -12.86
CA ASP A 814 53.18 -9.22 -12.29
C ASP A 814 52.97 -10.67 -11.83
N PHE A 815 54.00 -11.50 -11.99
CA PHE A 815 53.97 -12.91 -11.62
C PHE A 815 55.35 -13.32 -11.08
N SER A 816 55.37 -14.04 -9.97
CA SER A 816 56.60 -14.45 -9.30
C SER A 816 56.54 -15.87 -8.79
N LEU A 817 57.69 -16.54 -8.85
CA LEU A 817 57.90 -17.92 -8.44
C LEU A 817 58.98 -17.98 -7.34
N GLU A 818 58.98 -19.07 -6.59
CA GLU A 818 59.89 -19.29 -5.47
C GLU A 818 61.36 -19.41 -5.87
N ASP A 819 61.65 -19.78 -7.13
CA ASP A 819 63.02 -19.85 -7.67
C ASP A 819 63.63 -18.48 -7.99
N GLY A 820 62.94 -17.39 -7.65
CA GLY A 820 63.37 -16.01 -7.88
C GLY A 820 63.02 -15.48 -9.28
N THR A 821 62.33 -16.26 -10.11
CA THR A 821 61.83 -15.80 -11.42
C THR A 821 60.70 -14.79 -11.22
N THR A 822 60.84 -13.60 -11.80
CA THR A 822 59.81 -12.55 -11.72
C THR A 822 59.51 -11.98 -13.10
N LEU A 823 58.24 -11.99 -13.45
CA LEU A 823 57.68 -11.24 -14.56
C LEU A 823 57.06 -9.95 -14.00
N THR A 824 57.46 -8.80 -14.53
CA THR A 824 57.00 -7.51 -14.02
C THR A 824 56.47 -6.65 -15.17
N ASN A 825 55.30 -6.04 -14.97
CA ASN A 825 54.59 -5.18 -15.91
C ASN A 825 54.39 -5.82 -17.30
N VAL A 826 54.09 -7.12 -17.35
CA VAL A 826 53.90 -7.82 -18.62
C VAL A 826 52.60 -7.36 -19.29
N PRO A 827 52.62 -6.83 -20.54
CA PRO A 827 51.43 -6.31 -21.19
C PRO A 827 50.45 -7.42 -21.59
N LEU A 828 49.17 -7.22 -21.25
CA LEU A 828 48.08 -8.12 -21.66
C LEU A 828 47.71 -7.98 -23.14
N GLY A 829 47.93 -6.80 -23.72
CA GLY A 829 47.53 -6.45 -25.10
C GLY A 829 46.01 -6.35 -25.27
N ASP A 830 45.54 -5.98 -26.47
CA ASP A 830 44.10 -5.81 -26.73
C ASP A 830 43.34 -7.11 -26.48
N LEU A 831 42.39 -7.10 -25.55
CA LEU A 831 41.57 -8.25 -25.18
C LEU A 831 40.18 -8.12 -25.83
N THR A 832 39.79 -9.08 -26.68
CA THR A 832 38.43 -9.12 -27.23
C THR A 832 37.56 -9.95 -26.30
N LEU A 833 36.59 -9.32 -25.62
CA LEU A 833 35.75 -9.99 -24.62
C LEU A 833 34.50 -10.60 -25.25
N SER A 834 34.17 -11.82 -24.84
CA SER A 834 32.97 -12.59 -25.17
C SER A 834 31.89 -12.41 -24.10
N SER A 835 30.79 -13.17 -24.18
CA SER A 835 29.75 -13.20 -23.13
C SER A 835 30.23 -13.77 -21.79
N THR A 836 31.47 -14.28 -21.70
CA THR A 836 32.10 -14.70 -20.45
C THR A 836 33.47 -14.01 -20.23
N PRO A 837 33.49 -12.71 -19.89
CA PRO A 837 34.72 -11.90 -19.86
C PRO A 837 35.85 -12.43 -18.97
N ILE A 838 35.50 -13.06 -17.85
CA ILE A 838 36.47 -13.64 -16.92
C ILE A 838 37.17 -14.88 -17.49
N ASN A 839 36.50 -15.66 -18.33
CA ASN A 839 37.10 -16.81 -19.01
C ASN A 839 38.08 -16.34 -20.10
N ASP A 840 37.76 -15.24 -20.78
CA ASP A 840 38.63 -14.64 -21.80
C ASP A 840 39.91 -14.05 -21.17
N LEU A 841 39.76 -13.38 -20.01
CA LEU A 841 40.89 -12.87 -19.23
C LEU A 841 41.78 -14.01 -18.69
N ALA A 842 41.18 -15.07 -18.14
CA ALA A 842 41.92 -16.26 -17.68
C ALA A 842 42.77 -16.87 -18.81
N THR A 843 42.17 -17.00 -20.00
CA THR A 843 42.84 -17.53 -21.18
C THR A 843 44.00 -16.63 -21.61
N ARG A 844 43.80 -15.31 -21.68
CA ARG A 844 44.84 -14.35 -22.06
C ARG A 844 46.01 -14.33 -21.07
N LEU A 845 45.73 -14.40 -19.77
CA LEU A 845 46.76 -14.46 -18.73
C LEU A 845 47.61 -15.72 -18.86
N GLN A 846 46.97 -16.88 -19.07
CA GLN A 846 47.68 -18.13 -19.29
C GLN A 846 48.61 -18.06 -20.50
N GLU A 847 48.13 -17.52 -21.62
CA GLU A 847 48.94 -17.35 -22.84
C GLU A 847 50.15 -16.43 -22.59
N LYS A 848 49.93 -15.29 -21.94
CA LYS A 848 50.98 -14.30 -21.70
C LYS A 848 52.02 -14.76 -20.69
N ILE A 849 51.61 -15.41 -19.59
CA ILE A 849 52.55 -16.00 -18.61
C ILE A 849 53.46 -17.02 -19.29
N ARG A 850 52.89 -17.97 -20.05
CA ARG A 850 53.66 -19.00 -20.75
C ARG A 850 54.61 -18.42 -21.79
N SER A 851 54.12 -17.49 -22.60
CA SER A 851 54.91 -16.83 -23.63
C SER A 851 56.08 -16.04 -23.04
N GLN A 852 55.83 -15.28 -21.97
CA GLN A 852 56.84 -14.41 -21.37
C GLN A 852 57.91 -15.23 -20.62
N LEU A 853 57.53 -16.29 -19.88
CA LEU A 853 58.51 -17.19 -19.24
C LEU A 853 59.43 -17.88 -20.26
N THR A 854 58.87 -18.32 -21.40
CA THR A 854 59.68 -18.96 -22.47
C THR A 854 60.60 -17.95 -23.16
N THR A 855 60.23 -16.67 -23.20
CA THR A 855 61.00 -15.60 -23.86
C THR A 855 62.13 -15.09 -22.97
N ASP A 856 61.83 -14.81 -21.70
CA ASP A 856 62.78 -14.17 -20.77
C ASP A 856 63.68 -15.20 -20.08
N TYR A 857 63.24 -16.45 -19.97
CA TYR A 857 63.96 -17.52 -19.26
C TYR A 857 63.97 -18.86 -20.05
N PRO A 858 64.43 -18.87 -21.33
CA PRO A 858 64.35 -20.03 -22.21
C PRO A 858 65.15 -21.26 -21.72
N ASP A 859 66.22 -21.04 -20.96
CA ASP A 859 67.09 -22.11 -20.44
C ASP A 859 66.47 -22.85 -19.24
N VAL A 860 65.50 -22.23 -18.57
CA VAL A 860 64.85 -22.74 -17.34
C VAL A 860 63.41 -23.20 -17.62
N TYR A 861 62.71 -22.56 -18.57
CA TYR A 861 61.30 -22.77 -18.86
C TYR A 861 61.08 -23.18 -20.33
N ASN A 862 61.22 -24.47 -20.62
CA ASN A 862 60.92 -25.05 -21.93
C ASN A 862 59.41 -25.28 -22.15
N SER A 863 59.01 -25.57 -23.40
CA SER A 863 57.60 -25.75 -23.79
C SER A 863 56.83 -26.77 -22.94
N ASP A 864 57.47 -27.85 -22.50
CA ASP A 864 56.84 -28.88 -21.66
C ASP A 864 56.60 -28.41 -20.22
N ARG A 865 57.46 -27.54 -19.69
CA ARG A 865 57.33 -26.98 -18.34
C ARG A 865 56.28 -25.86 -18.30
N VAL A 866 56.32 -24.91 -19.23
CA VAL A 866 55.35 -23.80 -19.26
C VAL A 866 53.93 -24.27 -19.55
N ASN A 867 53.76 -25.37 -20.31
CA ASN A 867 52.43 -25.93 -20.61
C ASN A 867 51.70 -26.50 -19.36
N LYS A 868 52.41 -26.69 -18.24
CA LYS A 868 51.83 -27.13 -16.96
C LYS A 868 51.34 -25.97 -16.08
N ILE A 869 51.62 -24.72 -16.45
CA ILE A 869 51.07 -23.54 -15.79
C ILE A 869 49.68 -23.26 -16.37
N SER A 870 48.63 -23.36 -15.56
CA SER A 870 47.26 -23.13 -15.98
C SER A 870 46.60 -21.99 -15.21
N VAL A 871 45.70 -21.26 -15.88
CA VAL A 871 44.84 -20.24 -15.25
C VAL A 871 43.39 -20.66 -15.49
N THR A 872 42.64 -20.85 -14.42
CA THR A 872 41.25 -21.34 -14.45
C THR A 872 40.34 -20.43 -13.66
N VAL A 873 39.10 -20.29 -14.12
CA VAL A 873 38.07 -19.57 -13.35
C VAL A 873 37.44 -20.54 -12.36
N ILE A 874 37.40 -20.18 -11.09
CA ILE A 874 36.69 -20.92 -10.04
C ILE A 874 35.56 -20.04 -9.49
N ASN A 875 34.46 -20.67 -9.06
CA ASN A 875 33.28 -20.00 -8.49
C ASN A 875 32.67 -18.87 -9.36
N GLY A 876 32.96 -18.84 -10.67
CA GLY A 876 32.44 -17.84 -11.61
C GLY A 876 33.03 -16.43 -11.49
N LYS A 877 33.93 -16.17 -10.54
CA LYS A 877 34.48 -14.83 -10.23
C LYS A 877 35.93 -14.80 -9.75
N ASP A 878 36.56 -15.95 -9.48
CA ASP A 878 37.94 -16.02 -8.98
C ASP A 878 38.86 -16.64 -10.04
N LEU A 879 40.11 -16.19 -10.12
CA LEU A 879 41.15 -16.74 -11.00
C LEU A 879 42.12 -17.60 -10.20
N LYS A 880 42.16 -18.90 -10.49
CA LYS A 880 43.12 -19.84 -9.90
C LYS A 880 44.23 -20.15 -10.89
N ILE A 881 45.45 -19.80 -10.52
CA ILE A 881 46.67 -20.15 -11.24
C ILE A 881 47.26 -21.38 -10.59
N VAL A 882 47.63 -22.40 -11.36
CA VAL A 882 48.21 -23.65 -10.86
C VAL A 882 49.45 -23.97 -11.66
N ASP A 883 50.56 -24.25 -10.98
CA ASP A 883 51.72 -24.93 -11.59
C ASP A 883 51.63 -26.43 -11.29
N ALA A 884 51.13 -27.19 -12.26
CA ALA A 884 50.98 -28.64 -12.14
C ALA A 884 52.31 -29.40 -12.30
N SER A 885 53.44 -28.71 -12.50
CA SER A 885 54.77 -29.33 -12.53
C SER A 885 55.31 -29.69 -11.15
N GLY A 886 54.82 -29.01 -10.10
CA GLY A 886 55.25 -29.21 -8.71
C GLY A 886 56.71 -28.85 -8.43
N ALA A 887 57.39 -28.16 -9.36
CA ALA A 887 58.83 -27.88 -9.26
C ALA A 887 59.15 -26.58 -8.51
N THR A 888 58.24 -25.60 -8.52
CA THR A 888 58.42 -24.26 -7.92
C THR A 888 57.07 -23.69 -7.51
N ASN A 889 56.93 -23.17 -6.29
CA ASN A 889 55.66 -22.60 -5.85
C ASN A 889 55.44 -21.19 -6.41
N ILE A 890 54.17 -20.81 -6.60
CA ILE A 890 53.79 -19.45 -7.02
C ILE A 890 53.83 -18.56 -5.77
N THR A 891 54.73 -17.58 -5.76
CA THR A 891 54.98 -16.70 -4.61
C THR A 891 54.25 -15.37 -4.70
N GLY A 892 53.76 -14.99 -5.88
CA GLY A 892 52.97 -13.77 -6.03
C GLY A 892 52.40 -13.58 -7.42
N PHE A 893 51.20 -13.01 -7.49
CA PHE A 893 50.55 -12.60 -8.72
C PHE A 893 49.69 -11.35 -8.48
N SER A 894 49.82 -10.35 -9.36
CA SER A 894 49.04 -9.11 -9.34
C SER A 894 48.53 -8.75 -10.74
N LEU A 895 47.34 -8.17 -10.82
CA LEU A 895 46.78 -7.58 -12.03
C LEU A 895 46.76 -6.07 -11.89
N ASN A 896 47.30 -5.36 -12.87
CA ASN A 896 47.39 -3.92 -12.87
C ASN A 896 46.32 -3.33 -13.79
N ALA A 897 45.49 -2.43 -13.26
CA ALA A 897 44.45 -1.75 -14.03
C ALA A 897 45.05 -0.81 -15.09
N ALA A 898 44.34 -0.56 -16.20
CA ALA A 898 44.82 0.32 -17.27
C ALA A 898 44.56 1.82 -17.04
N SER A 899 43.68 2.18 -16.10
CA SER A 899 43.31 3.56 -15.77
C SER A 899 43.25 3.76 -14.27
N ALA A 900 43.70 4.92 -13.78
CA ALA A 900 43.73 5.33 -12.37
C ALA A 900 42.32 5.56 -11.73
N THR A 901 41.29 4.90 -12.27
CA THR A 901 39.89 4.96 -11.84
C THR A 901 39.34 3.58 -11.45
N ALA A 902 40.19 2.56 -11.39
CA ALA A 902 39.83 1.23 -10.93
C ALA A 902 40.54 0.90 -9.60
N SER A 903 39.72 0.59 -8.61
CA SER A 903 39.92 -0.14 -7.36
C SER A 903 41.32 -0.72 -7.10
N THR A 904 41.96 -0.37 -5.97
CA THR A 904 43.07 -1.16 -5.43
C THR A 904 42.54 -2.33 -4.60
N VAL A 905 42.94 -3.53 -5.03
CA VAL A 905 42.83 -4.81 -4.31
C VAL A 905 43.93 -4.88 -3.25
N SER A 906 43.63 -5.40 -2.07
CA SER A 906 44.62 -5.66 -1.02
C SER A 906 45.51 -6.87 -1.36
N VAL A 907 46.83 -6.76 -1.17
CA VAL A 907 47.72 -7.91 -0.95
C VAL A 907 48.76 -7.51 0.11
N GLY A 908 48.86 -8.23 1.23
CA GLY A 908 50.03 -8.16 2.13
C GLY A 908 50.10 -6.99 3.14
N GLY A 909 48.97 -6.46 3.62
CA GLY A 909 48.97 -5.69 4.88
C GLY A 909 49.54 -4.26 4.87
N LYS A 910 49.54 -3.55 3.73
CA LYS A 910 49.74 -2.08 3.70
C LYS A 910 48.55 -1.37 3.04
N ASN A 911 48.01 -0.36 3.72
CA ASN A 911 46.94 0.52 3.23
C ASN A 911 47.51 1.88 2.78
N PHE A 912 47.17 2.32 1.56
CA PHE A 912 47.30 3.71 1.14
C PHE A 912 46.10 4.14 0.28
N ALA A 913 45.85 5.45 0.28
CA ALA A 913 44.56 6.03 0.67
C ALA A 913 43.44 6.10 -0.38
N ILE A 914 42.23 6.18 0.18
CA ILE A 914 40.95 6.48 -0.45
C ILE A 914 40.95 7.92 -0.99
N SER A 915 40.55 8.09 -2.24
CA SER A 915 40.02 9.32 -2.83
C SER A 915 39.17 8.90 -4.03
N ALA A 916 37.84 8.94 -4.06
CA ALA A 916 36.80 9.39 -3.16
C ALA A 916 35.65 8.38 -3.24
N LEU A 917 35.03 8.04 -2.09
CA LEU A 917 33.69 7.46 -2.10
C LEU A 917 32.75 8.44 -2.84
N PRO A 918 31.74 7.98 -3.60
CA PRO A 918 30.67 8.86 -4.03
C PRO A 918 30.11 9.54 -2.79
N THR A 919 30.15 10.86 -2.81
CA THR A 919 30.11 11.70 -1.62
C THR A 919 28.78 11.70 -0.85
N GLU A 920 27.79 10.85 -1.12
CA GLU A 920 26.44 11.20 -0.69
C GLU A 920 25.49 10.16 -0.08
N ASN A 921 25.69 8.83 -0.04
CA ASN A 921 24.80 7.96 0.79
C ASN A 921 25.31 6.50 0.95
N MET A 922 25.55 6.05 2.19
CA MET A 922 25.90 4.63 2.50
C MET A 922 24.68 3.71 2.63
N VAL A 923 23.50 4.30 2.82
CA VAL A 923 22.20 3.65 2.87
C VAL A 923 21.23 4.49 2.03
N LYS A 924 20.43 3.84 1.18
CA LYS A 924 19.36 4.47 0.42
C LYS A 924 18.01 4.01 0.97
N ALA A 925 17.15 4.96 1.33
CA ALA A 925 15.78 4.68 1.70
C ALA A 925 14.86 4.86 0.49
N SER A 926 13.96 3.90 0.28
CA SER A 926 12.87 3.98 -0.68
C SER A 926 11.58 3.48 -0.04
N TYR A 927 10.45 3.71 -0.70
CA TYR A 927 9.16 3.20 -0.27
C TYR A 927 8.50 2.50 -1.44
N ASP A 928 8.15 1.23 -1.25
CA ASP A 928 7.35 0.47 -2.20
C ASP A 928 5.86 0.60 -1.84
N PRO A 929 5.06 1.35 -2.63
CA PRO A 929 3.63 1.49 -2.40
C PRO A 929 2.85 0.20 -2.59
N VAL A 930 3.38 -0.78 -3.33
CA VAL A 930 2.74 -2.08 -3.61
C VAL A 930 2.77 -2.96 -2.37
N SER A 931 3.97 -3.18 -1.81
CA SER A 931 4.15 -4.00 -0.60
C SER A 931 3.90 -3.22 0.69
N GLN A 932 3.73 -1.89 0.61
CA GLN A 932 3.62 -0.98 1.75
C GLN A 932 4.81 -1.12 2.69
N ARG A 933 6.02 -1.10 2.12
CA ARG A 933 7.26 -1.24 2.88
C ARG A 933 8.23 -0.11 2.59
N PHE A 934 8.84 0.41 3.65
CA PHE A 934 10.06 1.20 3.52
C PHE A 934 11.22 0.23 3.36
N ASN A 935 12.01 0.43 2.33
CA ASN A 935 13.17 -0.37 1.99
C ASN A 935 14.43 0.44 2.27
N PHE A 936 15.40 -0.19 2.91
CA PHE A 936 16.70 0.39 3.23
C PHE A 936 17.77 -0.49 2.59
N GLU A 937 18.43 0.05 1.57
CA GLU A 937 19.45 -0.64 0.78
C GLU A 937 20.83 -0.10 1.18
N PRO A 938 21.71 -0.93 1.77
CA PRO A 938 23.09 -0.54 2.01
C PRO A 938 23.92 -0.61 0.73
N VAL A 939 25.07 0.07 0.73
CA VAL A 939 26.12 -0.22 -0.25
C VAL A 939 26.56 -1.69 -0.12
N LEU A 940 26.81 -2.36 -1.25
CA LEU A 940 27.14 -3.78 -1.34
C LEU A 940 28.20 -4.20 -0.31
N GLY A 941 27.90 -5.24 0.47
CA GLY A 941 28.79 -5.79 1.51
C GLY A 941 28.62 -5.20 2.91
N ASN A 942 27.76 -4.19 3.07
CA ASN A 942 27.44 -3.59 4.37
C ASN A 942 26.10 -4.13 4.90
N SER A 943 25.89 -4.04 6.23
CA SER A 943 24.64 -4.42 6.89
C SER A 943 23.98 -3.24 7.60
N ILE A 944 22.64 -3.26 7.72
CA ILE A 944 21.84 -2.19 8.34
C ILE A 944 21.09 -2.70 9.58
N THR A 945 20.98 -1.83 10.59
CA THR A 945 20.05 -1.96 11.72
C THR A 945 19.22 -0.69 11.89
N LEU A 946 17.90 -0.85 12.01
CA LEU A 946 16.95 0.20 12.36
C LEU A 946 16.60 0.06 13.85
N SER A 947 16.65 1.16 14.61
CA SER A 947 16.31 1.16 16.04
C SER A 947 15.54 2.41 16.45
N GLY A 948 14.85 2.38 17.60
CA GLY A 948 13.89 3.42 17.99
C GLY A 948 12.47 3.13 17.49
N LEU A 949 11.46 3.53 18.28
CA LEU A 949 10.05 3.18 18.00
C LEU A 949 9.43 4.14 17.00
N ASN A 950 8.96 3.60 15.86
CA ASN A 950 8.13 4.30 14.90
C ASN A 950 7.09 3.35 14.29
N ASN A 951 5.89 3.35 14.88
CA ASN A 951 4.83 2.40 14.51
C ASN A 951 4.27 2.66 13.11
N GLN A 952 4.29 3.90 12.63
CA GLN A 952 3.83 4.26 11.27
C GLN A 952 4.75 3.69 10.18
N MET A 953 6.03 3.51 10.49
CA MET A 953 7.01 2.83 9.64
C MET A 953 7.18 1.34 9.97
N GLY A 954 6.41 0.80 10.93
CA GLY A 954 6.49 -0.60 11.34
C GLY A 954 7.71 -0.95 12.20
N ILE A 955 8.45 0.04 12.69
CA ILE A 955 9.59 -0.14 13.58
C ILE A 955 9.06 -0.23 15.01
N THR A 956 8.58 -1.41 15.38
CA THR A 956 8.04 -1.69 16.74
C THR A 956 9.09 -2.28 17.68
N THR A 957 10.19 -2.78 17.14
CA THR A 957 11.40 -3.23 17.83
C THR A 957 12.61 -2.91 16.95
N PRO A 958 13.85 -2.94 17.48
CA PRO A 958 15.04 -2.91 16.64
C PRO A 958 15.02 -4.04 15.60
N LEU A 959 15.38 -3.74 14.37
CA LEU A 959 15.38 -4.67 13.23
C LEU A 959 16.75 -4.62 12.56
N THR A 960 17.40 -5.77 12.44
CA THR A 960 18.69 -5.93 11.75
C THR A 960 18.49 -6.71 10.47
N GLN A 961 19.22 -6.32 9.43
CA GLN A 961 19.23 -7.01 8.14
C GLN A 961 19.63 -8.48 8.29
N GLU A 962 18.89 -9.37 7.65
CA GLU A 962 19.19 -10.80 7.66
C GLU A 962 20.46 -11.10 6.86
N VAL A 963 21.22 -12.11 7.29
CA VAL A 963 22.47 -12.52 6.65
C VAL A 963 22.19 -12.97 5.21
N GLY A 964 22.81 -12.30 4.23
CA GLY A 964 22.66 -12.59 2.80
C GLY A 964 21.48 -11.88 2.12
N SER A 965 20.74 -11.02 2.82
CA SER A 965 19.74 -10.13 2.20
C SER A 965 20.40 -8.86 1.66
N ASP A 966 20.00 -8.39 0.48
CA ASP A 966 20.50 -7.14 -0.11
C ASP A 966 19.80 -5.89 0.44
N MET A 967 18.67 -6.02 1.14
CA MET A 967 17.97 -4.89 1.77
C MET A 967 17.33 -5.26 3.11
N LEU A 968 16.98 -4.23 3.89
CA LEU A 968 16.11 -4.34 5.06
C LEU A 968 14.77 -3.64 4.79
N SER A 969 13.66 -4.37 4.89
CA SER A 969 12.31 -3.82 4.63
C SER A 969 11.44 -3.80 5.88
N VAL A 970 10.74 -2.70 6.13
CA VAL A 970 9.80 -2.53 7.26
C VAL A 970 8.42 -2.12 6.76
N SER A 971 7.36 -2.63 7.39
CA SER A 971 5.99 -2.34 6.96
C SER A 971 5.59 -0.90 7.31
N GLY A 972 5.35 -0.05 6.32
CA GLY A 972 4.92 1.34 6.50
C GLY A 972 3.55 1.56 5.90
N SER A 973 2.59 2.05 6.69
CA SER A 973 1.23 2.31 6.20
C SER A 973 0.82 3.76 6.47
N PRO A 974 0.32 4.50 5.46
CA PRO A 974 -0.24 5.82 5.69
C PRO A 974 -1.33 5.79 6.76
N SER A 975 -1.44 6.88 7.52
CA SER A 975 -2.35 6.97 8.66
C SER A 975 -3.80 6.73 8.24
N ILE A 976 -4.55 5.99 9.06
CA ILE A 976 -5.99 5.77 8.88
C ILE A 976 -6.83 6.99 9.30
N THR A 977 -6.22 8.03 9.87
CA THR A 977 -6.90 9.29 10.17
C THR A 977 -7.46 9.91 8.88
N ASN A 978 -8.61 10.60 8.96
CA ASN A 978 -9.38 11.10 7.80
C ASN A 978 -8.69 12.22 6.98
N ASN A 979 -7.37 12.39 7.12
CA ASN A 979 -6.59 13.38 6.39
C ASN A 979 -6.20 12.82 5.02
N TYR A 980 -7.15 12.89 4.08
CA TYR A 980 -6.88 12.64 2.68
C TYR A 980 -6.01 13.76 2.10
N ILE A 981 -5.07 13.41 1.22
CA ILE A 981 -4.32 14.40 0.43
C ILE A 981 -5.30 15.26 -0.38
N ARG A 982 -6.34 14.62 -0.93
CA ARG A 982 -7.43 15.29 -1.63
C ARG A 982 -8.77 14.99 -0.95
N PRO A 983 -9.56 16.01 -0.54
CA PRO A 983 -10.87 15.79 0.06
C PRO A 983 -11.78 14.95 -0.84
N LEU A 984 -12.62 14.09 -0.25
CA LEU A 984 -13.51 13.16 -0.97
C LEU A 984 -14.26 13.77 -2.17
N LYS A 985 -14.79 15.00 -2.05
CA LYS A 985 -15.53 15.70 -3.11
C LYS A 985 -14.68 16.00 -4.37
N LEU A 986 -13.37 16.12 -4.18
CA LEU A 986 -12.42 16.43 -5.24
C LEU A 986 -11.77 15.16 -5.79
N GLN A 987 -11.93 13.98 -5.17
CA GLN A 987 -11.27 12.78 -5.68
C GLN A 987 -11.79 12.41 -7.09
N ARG A 988 -10.88 11.94 -7.97
CA ARG A 988 -11.16 11.48 -9.34
C ARG A 988 -10.36 10.21 -9.62
N TYR A 989 -10.91 9.35 -10.47
CA TYR A 989 -10.38 8.01 -10.69
C TYR A 989 -10.47 7.61 -12.16
N GLY A 990 -9.63 6.66 -12.56
CA GLY A 990 -9.64 6.09 -13.90
C GLY A 990 -9.04 6.98 -14.99
N MET A 991 -8.30 8.02 -14.60
CA MET A 991 -7.55 8.81 -15.59
C MET A 991 -6.53 7.94 -16.26
N LYS A 992 -6.27 8.22 -17.54
CA LYS A 992 -5.34 7.43 -18.33
C LYS A 992 -4.52 8.34 -19.22
N VAL A 993 -3.23 8.09 -19.28
CA VAL A 993 -2.33 8.68 -20.26
C VAL A 993 -1.87 7.58 -21.20
N GLU A 994 -2.01 7.84 -22.48
CA GLU A 994 -1.54 6.96 -23.55
C GLU A 994 -0.46 7.68 -24.35
N TYR A 995 0.45 6.92 -24.92
CA TYR A 995 1.46 7.45 -25.84
C TYR A 995 1.19 6.92 -27.25
N ASP A 996 0.96 7.82 -28.19
CA ASP A 996 0.88 7.49 -29.60
C ASP A 996 2.30 7.43 -30.16
N THR A 997 2.81 6.21 -30.34
CA THR A 997 4.17 5.95 -30.84
C THR A 997 4.36 6.37 -32.30
N VAL A 998 3.28 6.55 -33.07
CA VAL A 998 3.35 6.93 -34.49
C VAL A 998 3.43 8.44 -34.63
N ASN A 999 2.60 9.16 -33.88
CA ASN A 999 2.57 10.62 -33.91
C ASN A 999 3.50 11.28 -32.88
N GLU A 1000 4.10 10.47 -32.01
CA GLU A 1000 4.98 10.86 -30.90
C GLU A 1000 4.31 11.83 -29.92
N LYS A 1001 3.08 11.51 -29.47
CA LYS A 1001 2.27 12.41 -28.62
C LYS A 1001 1.70 11.71 -27.40
N PHE A 1002 1.65 12.44 -26.29
CA PHE A 1002 0.89 12.03 -25.11
C PHE A 1002 -0.59 12.40 -25.25
N ILE A 1003 -1.47 11.46 -24.89
CA ILE A 1003 -2.92 11.58 -24.94
C ILE A 1003 -3.45 11.41 -23.52
N PHE A 1004 -4.00 12.47 -22.94
CA PHE A 1004 -4.53 12.51 -21.58
C PHE A 1004 -6.05 12.35 -21.60
N LYS A 1005 -6.59 11.43 -20.79
CA LYS A 1005 -8.01 11.15 -20.68
C LYS A 1005 -8.50 11.38 -19.25
N SER A 1006 -9.63 12.07 -19.10
CA SER A 1006 -10.24 12.45 -17.81
C SER A 1006 -10.67 11.27 -16.93
N GLY A 1007 -10.80 10.07 -17.49
CA GLY A 1007 -11.27 8.86 -16.79
C GLY A 1007 -12.79 8.73 -16.65
N THR A 1008 -13.51 9.86 -16.63
CA THR A 1008 -14.98 9.91 -16.75
C THR A 1008 -15.39 10.10 -18.21
N THR A 1009 -16.48 9.44 -18.63
CA THR A 1009 -17.02 9.57 -19.99
C THR A 1009 -18.22 10.51 -20.06
N GLY A 1010 -18.55 10.95 -21.26
CA GLY A 1010 -19.77 11.72 -21.56
C GLY A 1010 -19.57 13.23 -21.54
N ASP A 1011 -20.61 13.98 -21.86
CA ASP A 1011 -20.46 15.42 -22.11
C ASP A 1011 -20.12 16.24 -20.86
N THR A 1012 -20.36 15.72 -19.66
CA THR A 1012 -19.99 16.38 -18.41
C THR A 1012 -18.51 16.28 -18.11
N SER A 1013 -17.80 15.34 -18.75
CA SER A 1013 -16.36 15.18 -18.57
C SER A 1013 -15.62 16.40 -19.10
N SER A 1014 -14.56 16.79 -18.40
CA SER A 1014 -13.67 17.88 -18.81
C SER A 1014 -12.24 17.62 -18.38
N ILE A 1015 -11.28 18.15 -19.11
CA ILE A 1015 -9.87 18.08 -18.76
C ILE A 1015 -9.19 19.36 -19.22
N LYS A 1016 -8.30 19.90 -18.39
CA LYS A 1016 -7.49 21.08 -18.69
C LYS A 1016 -6.06 20.84 -18.24
N ILE A 1017 -5.11 21.02 -19.13
CA ILE A 1017 -3.67 20.99 -18.82
C ILE A 1017 -3.11 22.40 -19.00
N GLY A 1018 -2.26 22.84 -18.08
CA GLY A 1018 -1.65 24.17 -18.12
C GLY A 1018 -0.38 24.26 -17.28
N SER A 1019 0.21 25.44 -17.23
CA SER A 1019 1.42 25.75 -16.47
C SER A 1019 2.59 24.77 -16.70
N PRO A 1020 2.94 24.40 -17.94
CA PRO A 1020 4.04 23.48 -18.17
C PRO A 1020 5.39 24.13 -17.84
N ASN A 1021 6.32 23.33 -17.29
CA ASN A 1021 7.70 23.74 -17.12
C ASN A 1021 8.53 23.54 -18.41
N THR A 1022 9.79 23.99 -18.41
CA THR A 1022 10.67 23.89 -19.58
C THR A 1022 10.82 22.44 -20.08
N PHE A 1023 11.03 21.48 -19.18
CA PHE A 1023 11.19 20.08 -19.55
C PHE A 1023 9.93 19.51 -20.21
N ALA A 1024 8.74 19.81 -19.66
CA ALA A 1024 7.48 19.38 -20.24
C ALA A 1024 7.24 19.95 -21.64
N SER A 1025 7.60 21.23 -21.85
CA SER A 1025 7.48 21.88 -23.15
C SER A 1025 8.47 21.34 -24.20
N GLU A 1026 9.73 21.10 -23.81
CA GLU A 1026 10.79 20.72 -24.74
C GLU A 1026 10.88 19.21 -24.99
N ARG A 1027 10.50 18.37 -24.02
CA ARG A 1027 10.69 16.90 -24.09
C ARG A 1027 9.40 16.11 -24.11
N LEU A 1028 8.32 16.64 -23.55
CA LEU A 1028 7.03 15.93 -23.45
C LEU A 1028 5.94 16.50 -24.37
N GLY A 1029 6.25 17.55 -25.12
CA GLY A 1029 5.32 18.16 -26.08
C GLY A 1029 4.16 18.92 -25.42
N ILE A 1030 4.26 19.32 -24.14
CA ILE A 1030 3.23 20.11 -23.46
C ILE A 1030 3.67 21.58 -23.49
N ALA A 1031 3.34 22.28 -24.57
CA ALA A 1031 3.80 23.66 -24.80
C ALA A 1031 3.00 24.68 -23.97
N ALA A 1032 3.66 25.76 -23.52
CA ALA A 1032 3.02 26.80 -22.70
C ALA A 1032 1.92 27.59 -23.43
N ASP A 1033 1.97 27.63 -24.76
CA ASP A 1033 0.97 28.25 -25.65
C ASP A 1033 -0.14 27.29 -26.09
N GLY A 1034 -0.07 26.01 -25.69
CA GLY A 1034 -1.06 25.01 -26.06
C GLY A 1034 -2.40 25.23 -25.35
N ASN A 1035 -3.48 25.37 -26.13
CA ASN A 1035 -4.84 25.34 -25.61
C ASN A 1035 -5.27 23.88 -25.35
N TYR A 1036 -4.79 23.31 -24.25
CA TYR A 1036 -5.06 21.93 -23.83
C TYR A 1036 -6.29 21.85 -22.91
N GLU A 1037 -7.46 22.24 -23.42
CA GLU A 1037 -8.70 22.26 -22.65
C GLU A 1037 -9.87 21.63 -23.41
N VAL A 1038 -10.56 20.70 -22.75
CA VAL A 1038 -11.86 20.19 -23.18
C VAL A 1038 -12.87 20.51 -22.09
N LYS A 1039 -13.84 21.36 -22.42
CA LYS A 1039 -14.91 21.78 -21.51
C LYS A 1039 -16.11 20.82 -21.54
N PRO A 1040 -16.96 20.83 -20.50
CA PRO A 1040 -18.26 20.18 -20.57
C PRO A 1040 -19.06 20.69 -21.77
N SER A 1041 -19.76 19.80 -22.45
CA SER A 1041 -20.56 20.13 -23.63
C SER A 1041 -22.05 20.17 -23.30
N ILE A 1042 -22.72 21.25 -23.70
CA ILE A 1042 -24.19 21.29 -23.66
C ILE A 1042 -24.80 20.47 -24.80
N LEU A 1043 -24.07 20.29 -25.90
CA LEU A 1043 -24.44 19.44 -27.05
C LEU A 1043 -23.92 18.01 -26.84
N ALA A 1044 -24.59 17.03 -27.46
CA ALA A 1044 -24.13 15.64 -27.41
C ALA A 1044 -22.93 15.43 -28.34
N VAL A 1045 -21.74 15.32 -27.74
CA VAL A 1045 -20.46 15.15 -28.44
C VAL A 1045 -19.77 13.87 -27.97
N ARG A 1046 -19.71 13.67 -26.65
CA ARG A 1046 -19.01 12.54 -26.01
C ARG A 1046 -19.98 11.54 -25.40
N GLY A 1047 -21.26 11.89 -25.24
CA GLY A 1047 -22.30 10.97 -24.78
C GLY A 1047 -22.61 11.05 -23.30
N ILE A 1048 -22.87 9.90 -22.69
CA ILE A 1048 -23.36 9.76 -21.31
C ILE A 1048 -22.24 9.18 -20.42
N ALA A 1049 -22.31 9.46 -19.12
CA ALA A 1049 -21.43 8.82 -18.14
C ALA A 1049 -21.57 7.29 -18.18
N SER A 1050 -20.43 6.60 -18.22
CA SER A 1050 -20.33 5.14 -18.14
C SER A 1050 -20.56 4.65 -16.72
N GLN A 1051 -20.84 3.36 -16.55
CA GLN A 1051 -21.12 2.76 -15.25
C GLN A 1051 -19.90 1.99 -14.72
N PRO A 1052 -19.55 2.15 -13.43
CA PRO A 1052 -18.50 1.38 -12.79
C PRO A 1052 -18.88 -0.09 -12.61
N ALA A 1053 -17.88 -0.94 -12.41
CA ALA A 1053 -18.12 -2.32 -12.04
C ALA A 1053 -18.63 -2.40 -10.60
N VAL A 1054 -19.75 -3.09 -10.41
CA VAL A 1054 -20.38 -3.28 -9.10
C VAL A 1054 -20.45 -4.76 -8.77
N MET A 1055 -19.94 -5.13 -7.60
CA MET A 1055 -20.07 -6.46 -7.02
C MET A 1055 -20.86 -6.37 -5.72
N LEU A 1056 -21.83 -7.27 -5.55
CA LEU A 1056 -22.64 -7.40 -4.34
C LEU A 1056 -22.32 -8.73 -3.67
N GLY A 1057 -21.96 -8.68 -2.40
CA GLY A 1057 -21.79 -9.87 -1.55
C GLY A 1057 -23.10 -10.55 -1.22
N SER A 1058 -22.99 -11.73 -0.61
CA SER A 1058 -24.09 -12.38 0.10
C SER A 1058 -24.32 -11.73 1.47
N PRO A 1059 -25.45 -12.02 2.16
CA PRO A 1059 -25.68 -11.53 3.51
C PRO A 1059 -24.54 -11.90 4.49
N LEU A 1060 -24.14 -10.96 5.35
CA LEU A 1060 -23.12 -11.15 6.37
C LEU A 1060 -23.56 -12.21 7.39
N GLY A 1061 -22.63 -13.08 7.78
CA GLY A 1061 -22.81 -14.07 8.86
C GLY A 1061 -22.63 -13.50 10.28
N ILE A 1062 -22.38 -12.19 10.39
CA ILE A 1062 -22.20 -11.46 11.65
C ILE A 1062 -23.34 -10.45 11.88
N ASN A 1063 -23.51 -10.00 13.13
CA ASN A 1063 -24.40 -8.89 13.45
C ASN A 1063 -23.68 -7.55 13.25
N ALA A 1064 -23.92 -6.89 12.11
CA ALA A 1064 -23.30 -5.62 11.74
C ALA A 1064 -23.69 -4.43 12.64
N ASN A 1065 -24.69 -4.57 13.51
CA ASN A 1065 -25.09 -3.53 14.46
C ASN A 1065 -24.27 -3.53 15.77
N ASN A 1066 -23.52 -4.60 16.03
CA ASN A 1066 -22.67 -4.73 17.21
C ASN A 1066 -21.19 -4.63 16.80
N ASN A 1067 -20.33 -4.44 17.80
CA ASN A 1067 -18.89 -4.64 17.60
C ASN A 1067 -18.62 -6.12 17.29
N PHE A 1068 -17.66 -6.38 16.41
CA PHE A 1068 -17.24 -7.72 16.03
C PHE A 1068 -15.72 -7.83 15.90
N SER A 1069 -15.21 -9.06 15.99
CA SER A 1069 -13.79 -9.36 15.97
C SER A 1069 -13.28 -9.76 14.59
N VAL A 1070 -12.17 -9.17 14.16
CA VAL A 1070 -11.31 -9.65 13.08
C VAL A 1070 -10.10 -10.32 13.72
N ASN A 1071 -9.76 -11.53 13.30
CA ASN A 1071 -8.66 -12.36 13.81
C ASN A 1071 -7.85 -12.96 12.64
N LEU A 1072 -6.77 -13.69 12.94
CA LEU A 1072 -5.87 -14.24 11.92
C LEU A 1072 -6.53 -15.27 10.97
N THR A 1073 -7.69 -15.82 11.33
CA THR A 1073 -8.41 -16.78 10.47
C THR A 1073 -9.34 -16.08 9.47
N ASN A 1074 -9.88 -14.91 9.83
CA ASN A 1074 -10.89 -14.21 9.03
C ASN A 1074 -10.43 -12.85 8.46
N ASN A 1075 -9.16 -12.46 8.66
CA ASN A 1075 -8.66 -11.15 8.23
C ASN A 1075 -8.16 -11.08 6.79
N LYS A 1076 -8.24 -12.16 6.00
CA LYS A 1076 -7.70 -12.26 4.65
C LYS A 1076 -8.76 -12.05 3.56
N PHE A 1077 -8.48 -11.16 2.61
CA PHE A 1077 -9.34 -10.86 1.46
C PHE A 1077 -8.53 -10.92 0.16
N VAL A 1078 -8.91 -11.79 -0.77
CA VAL A 1078 -8.30 -11.88 -2.10
C VAL A 1078 -9.10 -10.99 -3.06
N VAL A 1079 -8.42 -10.06 -3.71
CA VAL A 1079 -9.06 -8.98 -4.46
C VAL A 1079 -8.46 -8.89 -5.85
N SER A 1080 -9.33 -8.75 -6.84
CA SER A 1080 -8.99 -8.45 -8.22
C SER A 1080 -9.78 -7.22 -8.64
N VAL A 1081 -9.10 -6.17 -9.08
CA VAL A 1081 -9.72 -4.95 -9.61
C VAL A 1081 -9.01 -4.62 -10.90
N ASP A 1082 -9.76 -4.59 -12.01
CA ASP A 1082 -9.22 -4.42 -13.36
C ASP A 1082 -8.04 -5.40 -13.60
N ASP A 1083 -6.85 -4.90 -13.93
CA ASP A 1083 -5.64 -5.70 -14.16
C ASP A 1083 -4.85 -6.03 -12.88
N VAL A 1084 -5.26 -5.53 -11.71
CA VAL A 1084 -4.56 -5.71 -10.44
C VAL A 1084 -5.15 -6.86 -9.64
N LYS A 1085 -4.28 -7.73 -9.12
CA LYS A 1085 -4.63 -8.83 -8.22
C LYS A 1085 -3.76 -8.76 -6.98
N GLY A 1086 -4.37 -8.86 -5.81
CA GLY A 1086 -3.64 -8.83 -4.54
C GLY A 1086 -4.44 -9.40 -3.39
N THR A 1087 -3.80 -9.45 -2.22
CA THR A 1087 -4.44 -9.87 -0.98
C THR A 1087 -4.39 -8.73 0.02
N VAL A 1088 -5.53 -8.39 0.61
CA VAL A 1088 -5.66 -7.42 1.68
C VAL A 1088 -5.77 -8.17 2.99
N TYR A 1089 -4.96 -7.79 3.98
CA TYR A 1089 -5.06 -8.25 5.35
C TYR A 1089 -5.54 -7.10 6.23
N LEU A 1090 -6.55 -7.35 7.05
CA LEU A 1090 -6.98 -6.40 8.08
C LEU A 1090 -6.27 -6.69 9.40
N GLU A 1091 -6.07 -5.64 10.21
CA GLU A 1091 -5.49 -5.75 11.54
C GLU A 1091 -6.40 -6.60 12.44
N PRO A 1092 -5.89 -7.61 13.15
CA PRO A 1092 -6.67 -8.34 14.14
C PRO A 1092 -7.11 -7.42 15.28
N LYS A 1093 -8.42 -7.28 15.51
CA LYS A 1093 -9.01 -6.44 16.55
C LYS A 1093 -10.38 -6.96 16.96
N GLU A 1094 -10.71 -6.92 18.24
CA GLU A 1094 -12.02 -7.39 18.76
C GLU A 1094 -13.16 -6.37 18.64
N THR A 1095 -12.87 -5.12 18.30
CA THR A 1095 -13.82 -4.00 18.44
C THR A 1095 -14.15 -3.29 17.11
N TYR A 1096 -14.17 -3.99 15.97
CA TYR A 1096 -14.57 -3.35 14.71
C TYR A 1096 -16.07 -3.02 14.72
N THR A 1097 -16.41 -1.81 14.28
CA THR A 1097 -17.76 -1.45 13.81
C THR A 1097 -17.84 -1.67 12.30
N ILE A 1098 -19.05 -1.83 11.74
CA ILE A 1098 -19.22 -2.02 10.29
C ILE A 1098 -18.60 -0.88 9.46
N ASP A 1099 -18.71 0.37 9.92
CA ASP A 1099 -18.15 1.53 9.23
C ASP A 1099 -16.61 1.50 9.25
N SER A 1100 -16.01 1.23 10.42
CA SER A 1100 -14.54 1.12 10.54
C SER A 1100 -13.98 -0.07 9.77
N PHE A 1101 -14.72 -1.17 9.67
CA PHE A 1101 -14.34 -2.36 8.91
C PHE A 1101 -14.40 -2.10 7.41
N VAL A 1102 -15.52 -1.56 6.92
CA VAL A 1102 -15.70 -1.19 5.51
C VAL A 1102 -14.64 -0.18 5.09
N GLN A 1103 -14.33 0.79 5.95
CA GLN A 1103 -13.29 1.78 5.68
C GLN A 1103 -11.89 1.14 5.61
N ALA A 1104 -11.54 0.26 6.56
CA ALA A 1104 -10.27 -0.45 6.57
C ALA A 1104 -10.11 -1.33 5.32
N LEU A 1105 -11.17 -2.07 4.95
CA LEU A 1105 -11.19 -2.89 3.74
C LEU A 1105 -11.08 -2.06 2.46
N GLN A 1106 -11.84 -0.96 2.36
CA GLN A 1106 -11.74 -0.04 1.22
C GLN A 1106 -10.33 0.51 1.05
N ASN A 1107 -9.73 0.98 2.15
CA ASN A 1107 -8.36 1.49 2.14
C ASN A 1107 -7.37 0.40 1.72
N GLY A 1108 -7.52 -0.82 2.24
CA GLY A 1108 -6.68 -1.94 1.84
C GLY A 1108 -6.77 -2.27 0.35
N ILE A 1109 -7.98 -2.23 -0.22
CA ILE A 1109 -8.21 -2.47 -1.66
C ILE A 1109 -7.59 -1.38 -2.53
N ASN A 1110 -7.79 -0.11 -2.20
CA ASN A 1110 -7.25 1.02 -2.96
C ASN A 1110 -5.74 1.22 -2.81
N ARG A 1111 -5.07 0.38 -2.01
CA ARG A 1111 -3.62 0.31 -1.94
C ARG A 1111 -3.03 -0.86 -2.73
N LEU A 1112 -3.86 -1.69 -3.35
CA LEU A 1112 -3.37 -2.77 -4.20
C LEU A 1112 -2.73 -2.19 -5.45
N ALA A 1113 -1.61 -2.76 -5.86
CA ALA A 1113 -0.97 -2.44 -7.12
C ALA A 1113 -0.52 -3.72 -7.82
N GLY A 1114 -0.43 -3.65 -9.14
CA GLY A 1114 0.08 -4.71 -9.98
C GLY A 1114 1.58 -4.91 -9.77
N PRO A 1115 2.14 -6.01 -10.30
CA PRO A 1115 3.58 -6.24 -10.23
C PRO A 1115 4.35 -5.09 -10.89
N PRO A 1116 5.56 -4.77 -10.40
CA PRO A 1116 6.46 -3.85 -11.09
C PRO A 1116 6.70 -4.32 -12.53
N ASP A 1117 6.96 -3.39 -13.45
CA ASP A 1117 7.37 -3.79 -14.80
C ASP A 1117 8.84 -4.22 -14.85
N GLN A 1118 9.31 -4.53 -16.06
CA GLN A 1118 10.65 -5.07 -16.31
C GLN A 1118 11.79 -4.13 -15.89
N HIS A 1119 11.47 -2.87 -15.57
CA HIS A 1119 12.44 -1.87 -15.11
C HIS A 1119 12.22 -1.47 -13.64
N GLY A 1120 11.41 -2.24 -12.90
CA GLY A 1120 11.13 -1.98 -11.49
C GLY A 1120 10.24 -0.76 -11.26
N LEU A 1121 9.61 -0.20 -12.29
CA LEU A 1121 8.66 0.90 -12.14
C LEU A 1121 7.34 0.39 -11.59
N THR A 1122 6.62 1.28 -10.91
CA THR A 1122 5.40 0.93 -10.19
C THR A 1122 4.33 0.33 -11.13
N GLY A 1123 3.80 -0.84 -10.77
CA GLY A 1123 2.71 -1.47 -11.49
C GLY A 1123 1.41 -0.65 -11.44
N SER A 1124 0.42 -1.02 -12.25
CA SER A 1124 -0.89 -0.35 -12.25
C SER A 1124 -1.49 -0.36 -10.85
N MET A 1125 -1.96 0.77 -10.34
CA MET A 1125 -2.57 0.84 -9.01
C MET A 1125 -4.10 0.70 -9.09
N VAL A 1126 -4.69 0.10 -8.06
CA VAL A 1126 -6.13 0.17 -7.80
C VAL A 1126 -6.43 1.53 -7.20
N SER A 1127 -7.42 2.24 -7.75
CA SER A 1127 -7.82 3.52 -7.20
C SER A 1127 -9.34 3.69 -7.28
N GLY A 1128 -9.91 4.24 -6.21
CA GLY A 1128 -11.31 4.66 -6.16
C GLY A 1128 -12.35 3.57 -5.98
N VAL A 1129 -11.96 2.36 -5.59
CA VAL A 1129 -12.93 1.37 -5.13
C VAL A 1129 -13.66 1.94 -3.90
N LYS A 1130 -14.98 1.89 -3.93
CA LYS A 1130 -15.84 2.20 -2.79
C LYS A 1130 -16.40 0.90 -2.25
N VAL A 1131 -16.28 0.72 -0.94
CA VAL A 1131 -16.91 -0.36 -0.21
C VAL A 1131 -18.03 0.24 0.63
N ALA A 1132 -19.21 -0.34 0.56
CA ALA A 1132 -20.37 0.10 1.31
C ALA A 1132 -21.07 -1.10 1.94
N TYR A 1133 -21.73 -0.88 3.07
CA TYR A 1133 -22.62 -1.86 3.67
C TYR A 1133 -24.07 -1.50 3.35
N ASP A 1134 -24.79 -2.41 2.69
CA ASP A 1134 -26.21 -2.27 2.40
C ASP A 1134 -27.04 -2.91 3.52
N LYS A 1135 -27.72 -2.07 4.29
CA LYS A 1135 -28.57 -2.48 5.41
C LYS A 1135 -29.80 -3.29 4.99
N ALA A 1136 -30.32 -3.08 3.78
CA ALA A 1136 -31.54 -3.77 3.32
C ALA A 1136 -31.25 -5.24 2.98
N THR A 1137 -30.09 -5.48 2.36
CA THR A 1137 -29.66 -6.82 1.93
C THR A 1137 -28.68 -7.47 2.91
N ASN A 1138 -28.29 -6.75 3.98
CA ASN A 1138 -27.25 -7.13 4.94
C ASN A 1138 -25.94 -7.56 4.23
N SER A 1139 -25.53 -6.87 3.17
CA SER A 1139 -24.41 -7.29 2.31
C SER A 1139 -23.37 -6.19 2.08
N LEU A 1140 -22.16 -6.58 1.68
CA LEU A 1140 -21.12 -5.64 1.25
C LEU A 1140 -21.26 -5.37 -0.25
N LYS A 1141 -21.23 -4.09 -0.63
CA LYS A 1141 -21.23 -3.61 -2.01
C LYS A 1141 -19.86 -3.01 -2.33
N PHE A 1142 -19.24 -3.50 -3.40
CA PHE A 1142 -17.98 -2.99 -3.93
C PHE A 1142 -18.26 -2.31 -5.26
N THR A 1143 -17.71 -1.13 -5.48
CA THR A 1143 -17.87 -0.35 -6.71
C THR A 1143 -16.51 0.17 -7.16
N THR A 1144 -16.09 -0.09 -8.39
CA THR A 1144 -14.80 0.40 -8.91
C THR A 1144 -14.79 1.92 -9.09
N GLY A 1145 -13.61 2.52 -9.04
CA GLY A 1145 -13.41 3.92 -9.44
C GLY A 1145 -13.46 4.11 -10.96
N THR A 1146 -13.10 3.08 -11.72
CA THR A 1146 -13.15 3.07 -13.20
C THR A 1146 -14.54 2.71 -13.69
N ALA A 1147 -14.97 3.32 -14.80
CA ALA A 1147 -16.28 3.11 -15.42
C ALA A 1147 -16.17 2.81 -16.92
N SER A 1148 -16.00 1.53 -17.26
CA SER A 1148 -15.95 1.04 -18.64
C SER A 1148 -16.33 -0.44 -18.73
N THR A 1149 -16.49 -0.97 -19.94
CA THR A 1149 -16.60 -2.42 -20.19
C THR A 1149 -15.39 -3.23 -19.72
N ASN A 1150 -14.22 -2.59 -19.58
CA ASN A 1150 -13.01 -3.24 -19.06
C ASN A 1150 -12.94 -3.19 -17.54
N SER A 1151 -13.80 -2.41 -16.89
CA SER A 1151 -13.83 -2.33 -15.43
C SER A 1151 -14.32 -3.64 -14.83
N PHE A 1152 -13.57 -4.17 -13.87
CA PHE A 1152 -13.84 -5.45 -13.24
C PHE A 1152 -13.53 -5.38 -11.74
N ILE A 1153 -14.34 -6.04 -10.93
CA ILE A 1153 -14.04 -6.22 -9.51
C ILE A 1153 -14.49 -7.59 -9.01
N LYS A 1154 -13.60 -8.27 -8.30
CA LYS A 1154 -13.92 -9.49 -7.55
C LYS A 1154 -13.21 -9.45 -6.21
N VAL A 1155 -13.98 -9.61 -5.13
CA VAL A 1155 -13.48 -9.69 -3.76
C VAL A 1155 -13.92 -11.04 -3.19
N SER A 1156 -12.97 -11.83 -2.70
CA SER A 1156 -13.21 -13.12 -2.08
C SER A 1156 -12.62 -13.11 -0.67
N GLY A 1157 -13.33 -13.69 0.29
CA GLY A 1157 -12.89 -13.70 1.69
C GLY A 1157 -13.63 -14.77 2.47
N ASP A 1158 -13.48 -14.76 3.78
CA ASP A 1158 -14.18 -15.68 4.66
C ASP A 1158 -15.71 -15.61 4.47
N SER A 1159 -16.38 -16.76 4.61
CA SER A 1159 -17.83 -16.89 4.46
C SER A 1159 -18.63 -15.98 5.40
N GLN A 1160 -18.09 -15.64 6.58
CA GLN A 1160 -18.75 -14.74 7.53
C GLN A 1160 -18.92 -13.32 6.98
N TRP A 1161 -18.09 -12.91 6.02
CA TRP A 1161 -18.18 -11.62 5.33
C TRP A 1161 -19.15 -11.65 4.14
N GLY A 1162 -19.81 -12.79 3.87
CA GLY A 1162 -20.69 -12.94 2.71
C GLY A 1162 -19.93 -12.90 1.38
N LEU A 1163 -18.62 -13.18 1.37
CA LEU A 1163 -17.74 -13.08 0.20
C LEU A 1163 -17.28 -14.43 -0.36
N ALA A 1164 -17.82 -15.54 0.19
CA ALA A 1164 -17.57 -16.86 -0.34
C ALA A 1164 -18.41 -17.12 -1.61
N ASN A 1165 -17.76 -17.59 -2.69
CA ASN A 1165 -18.41 -18.00 -3.95
C ASN A 1165 -19.24 -16.91 -4.67
N VAL A 1166 -18.91 -15.63 -4.48
CA VAL A 1166 -19.63 -14.52 -5.13
C VAL A 1166 -19.08 -14.27 -6.55
N GLN A 1167 -19.96 -13.95 -7.50
CA GLN A 1167 -19.58 -13.57 -8.86
C GLN A 1167 -18.93 -12.18 -8.90
N GLY A 1168 -17.98 -11.99 -9.82
CA GLY A 1168 -17.34 -10.68 -10.02
C GLY A 1168 -18.29 -9.69 -10.69
N GLY A 1169 -18.13 -8.41 -10.36
CA GLY A 1169 -18.80 -7.29 -11.01
C GLY A 1169 -18.09 -6.87 -12.30
N ARG A 1170 -18.86 -6.40 -13.29
CA ARG A 1170 -18.33 -5.78 -14.52
C ARG A 1170 -18.98 -4.41 -14.73
N GLY A 1171 -18.17 -3.46 -15.20
CA GLY A 1171 -18.65 -2.14 -15.59
C GLY A 1171 -19.21 -2.15 -17.01
N ASN A 1172 -19.75 -1.01 -17.43
CA ASN A 1172 -20.28 -0.85 -18.78
C ASN A 1172 -19.94 0.51 -19.35
N THR A 1173 -19.39 0.52 -20.57
CA THR A 1173 -19.23 1.75 -21.36
C THR A 1173 -20.60 2.15 -21.88
N SER A 1174 -21.10 3.30 -21.45
CA SER A 1174 -22.41 3.79 -21.88
C SER A 1174 -22.41 4.07 -23.37
N THR A 1175 -23.51 3.76 -24.05
CA THR A 1175 -23.73 4.13 -25.45
C THR A 1175 -24.76 5.23 -25.54
N TRP A 1176 -24.64 6.09 -26.55
CA TRP A 1176 -25.64 7.11 -26.87
C TRP A 1176 -25.89 7.09 -28.37
N ILE A 1177 -27.08 7.53 -28.77
CA ILE A 1177 -27.42 7.63 -30.18
C ILE A 1177 -27.23 9.08 -30.58
N LYS A 1178 -26.43 9.35 -31.60
CA LYS A 1178 -26.34 10.69 -32.18
C LYS A 1178 -27.62 10.94 -32.98
N PRO A 1179 -28.53 11.79 -32.50
CA PRO A 1179 -29.83 11.92 -33.15
C PRO A 1179 -29.66 12.75 -34.43
N THR A 1180 -30.28 12.30 -35.52
CA THR A 1180 -30.28 13.01 -36.80
C THR A 1180 -31.51 13.90 -36.86
N GLN A 1181 -31.32 15.21 -37.05
CA GLN A 1181 -32.41 16.18 -37.09
C GLN A 1181 -33.42 15.78 -38.17
N TYR A 1182 -34.71 15.81 -37.80
CA TYR A 1182 -35.76 15.62 -38.79
C TYR A 1182 -35.83 16.85 -39.69
N THR A 1183 -35.70 16.67 -41.00
CA THR A 1183 -35.99 17.71 -41.99
C THR A 1183 -37.34 17.43 -42.64
N GLN A 1184 -38.20 18.44 -42.69
CA GLN A 1184 -39.44 18.42 -43.45
C GLN A 1184 -39.20 19.01 -44.83
N THR A 1185 -39.45 18.27 -45.89
CA THR A 1185 -39.40 18.82 -47.24
C THR A 1185 -40.64 19.69 -47.49
N VAL A 1186 -40.45 21.00 -47.63
CA VAL A 1186 -41.50 21.96 -48.04
C VAL A 1186 -41.13 22.47 -49.44
N ASN A 1187 -42.01 22.25 -50.42
CA ASN A 1187 -41.80 22.64 -51.83
C ASN A 1187 -40.50 22.11 -52.46
N GLY A 1188 -40.06 20.90 -52.08
CA GLY A 1188 -38.84 20.28 -52.61
C GLY A 1188 -37.54 20.77 -51.94
N VAL A 1189 -37.63 21.61 -50.92
CA VAL A 1189 -36.48 22.05 -50.11
C VAL A 1189 -36.60 21.43 -48.72
N GLU A 1190 -35.53 20.79 -48.24
CA GLU A 1190 -35.46 20.30 -46.86
C GLU A 1190 -35.40 21.50 -45.90
N VAL A 1191 -36.42 21.63 -45.05
CA VAL A 1191 -36.51 22.65 -44.00
C VAL A 1191 -36.45 21.93 -42.66
N ALA A 1192 -35.57 22.39 -41.77
CA ALA A 1192 -35.22 21.69 -40.53
C ALA A 1192 -36.18 21.95 -39.36
#